data_AF-F9FHI5-F1
#
_entry.id   AF-F9FHI5-F1
#
_cell.length_a   1.000
_cell.length_b   1.000
_cell.length_c   1.000
_cell.angle_alpha   90.00
_cell.angle_beta   90.00
_cell.angle_gamma   90.00
#
_symmetry.space_group_name_H-M   'P 1'
#
loop_
_entity.id
_entity.type
_entity.pdbx_description
1 polymer ?
#
loop_
_entity_poly.entity_id
_entity_poly.type
_entity_poly.pdbx_seq_one_letter_code
_entity_poly.pdbx_strand_id
1 'polypeptide(L)'
;MLFQSVFFAPLLSLLAQGVAGTPTLHDHSLAHHKRATCTPKSAGSASTDDVPTIVAALKQCGNGGVIVFPKDTTYMIRTKLSLAGCTNCEIQLDGRLKLSDDYTFWNNSRTQIDVRGINGLKFHSPAGTGEIDGNGQAAWDRFGSVGDLKRPVMFAVEGSTDVEVNGFLMKNAQNVFVDIGSNSERVKFLNMDLTAISKSSYPPKNTDGFDIGASKYTTLSNIFIQNEDDCVAFKAGCDQVTITDITCQGSHGLSVGSLGKTNTDTVTNVYVRNATMKGATKAAGIKIYPGGPDHGTAVVRNVTWDGVIVDNCGAAFEFDACYNEDESYCEQHPSTAQVSEIYVKNFSGKTSTKYAPTTGHNSGPMEVFLGIISIFSKQFSVLSQPIREHGLTKTPPPREARADEVIFPPETDFDGFMISLAYRNLGHITKFRVSQTPRIKRNRPAVSCSTCRARKQKCDRQQPCGPCQKRGVQNSCHLEPTSRPPAASLASRVDSRVQDELRQMQSLLQSLLSQPNQDQVATSCENLAAGVDRIRQAINYKAVMAPQVDQPPDIVFGSLAKATLEDVLAVLPSRQDSDNIVLTYLNARHIAVPFIHIHQFRRQYEAFWNNPGSANLLWASILFSVLAVGAIMPDGRGNHHQSSAFISMSARCLISGQYSTATEFSVEALAMHLHARCFHQEDRDINLSQLHALTVRIAQQRCYHVDGGDYLQALTPFQVEMRRRIWYYLQYYDVLLSLEHGLPPLIHEDTYCVGHPTNVTDDEFDEETKVIFASPVTEANAALPCVYMSRLLPILRNIIRHALGFKTCNYKGALFLKSQLEAWYRSIPLCLRVHSIKDTCLTNTTFTALQRILFQLIYNTGIALIYRPFLNIMSLENRYCETALDMSRKNALRSIEVYIEVDQEMQRGGRLYNDPQVKANLPINDFFITMIMAPLEFFGCPNLPQSQKGYIIHTLETAAQLWPTRSCVSSYALESSRLLQVILADIHSSTSIEHPIYPNISDSSQESALLQNFGTYGPRGDDACEFDNFPWNTTTMSDWVYAHFHIRRHATDET
;
A
#
# COMPACT_ATOMS: atom_id res chain seq x y z
N MET A 1 14.30 10.48 -20.58
CA MET A 1 14.56 11.71 -19.77
C MET A 1 13.64 11.83 -18.55
N LEU A 2 13.63 10.84 -17.64
CA LEU A 2 12.52 10.65 -16.69
C LEU A 2 12.61 11.38 -15.33
N PHE A 3 13.73 12.00 -14.98
CA PHE A 3 13.99 12.39 -13.58
C PHE A 3 13.83 13.88 -13.20
N GLN A 4 13.45 14.79 -14.13
CA GLN A 4 13.31 16.23 -13.80
C GLN A 4 12.07 16.57 -12.94
N SER A 5 10.95 15.86 -13.12
CA SER A 5 9.68 16.16 -12.44
C SER A 5 9.64 15.73 -10.98
N VAL A 6 10.25 14.57 -10.64
CA VAL A 6 10.24 14.03 -9.28
C VAL A 6 11.29 14.67 -8.37
N PHE A 7 12.40 15.18 -8.93
CA PHE A 7 13.52 15.73 -8.14
C PHE A 7 13.75 17.25 -8.22
N PHE A 8 13.24 17.98 -9.25
CA PHE A 8 13.54 19.42 -9.40
C PHE A 8 12.36 20.38 -9.65
N ALA A 9 11.16 19.87 -9.98
CA ALA A 9 9.93 20.69 -10.03
C ALA A 9 9.59 21.49 -8.75
N PRO A 10 10.02 21.12 -7.52
CA PRO A 10 9.78 21.92 -6.32
C PRO A 10 10.29 23.36 -6.36
N LEU A 11 11.44 23.58 -7.01
CA LEU A 11 12.25 24.77 -6.76
C LEU A 11 12.16 25.83 -7.86
N LEU A 12 11.86 25.43 -9.11
CA LEU A 12 11.81 26.35 -10.24
C LEU A 12 10.52 27.18 -10.34
N SER A 13 9.43 26.76 -9.71
CA SER A 13 8.13 27.48 -9.75
C SER A 13 8.07 28.74 -8.86
N LEU A 14 9.20 29.20 -8.31
CA LEU A 14 9.28 30.35 -7.40
C LEU A 14 10.05 31.57 -7.95
N LEU A 15 10.70 31.50 -9.12
CA LEU A 15 11.67 32.52 -9.56
C LEU A 15 11.47 33.09 -10.98
N ALA A 16 10.45 32.67 -11.74
CA ALA A 16 10.18 33.22 -13.06
C ALA A 16 8.69 33.48 -13.29
N GLN A 17 8.25 34.72 -13.00
CA GLN A 17 7.48 35.58 -13.91
C GLN A 17 7.00 36.83 -13.17
N GLY A 18 7.74 37.92 -13.35
CA GLY A 18 7.17 39.25 -13.40
C GLY A 18 7.06 39.69 -14.85
N VAL A 19 6.18 40.67 -15.11
CA VAL A 19 5.98 41.43 -16.37
C VAL A 19 5.08 40.79 -17.45
N ALA A 20 3.94 41.46 -17.66
CA ALA A 20 3.03 41.48 -18.81
C ALA A 20 2.31 40.17 -19.23
N GLY A 21 1.04 40.19 -19.65
CA GLY A 21 0.06 41.29 -19.73
C GLY A 21 -1.36 40.72 -19.94
N THR A 22 -2.39 41.46 -19.52
CA THR A 22 -3.78 40.97 -19.46
C THR A 22 -4.60 41.20 -20.73
N PRO A 23 -5.26 40.17 -21.28
CA PRO A 23 -6.55 40.31 -21.97
C PRO A 23 -7.71 39.96 -21.00
N THR A 24 -8.74 40.79 -21.01
CA THR A 24 -9.94 40.64 -20.15
C THR A 24 -10.90 39.58 -20.68
N LEU A 25 -11.30 38.63 -19.83
CA LEU A 25 -12.48 37.78 -20.04
C LEU A 25 -13.33 37.74 -18.76
N HIS A 26 -14.66 37.63 -18.94
CA HIS A 26 -15.65 38.06 -17.96
C HIS A 26 -15.75 37.22 -16.68
N ASP A 27 -16.04 37.93 -15.58
CA ASP A 27 -16.26 37.41 -14.23
C ASP A 27 -17.64 36.73 -14.08
N HIS A 28 -17.62 35.48 -13.62
CA HIS A 28 -18.75 34.85 -12.91
C HIS A 28 -18.24 34.15 -11.65
N SER A 29 -17.92 34.94 -10.63
CA SER A 29 -17.45 34.47 -9.33
C SER A 29 -18.51 33.64 -8.58
N LEU A 30 -18.14 32.39 -8.26
CA LEU A 30 -18.74 31.65 -7.13
C LEU A 30 -17.91 31.94 -5.89
N ALA A 31 -18.45 32.77 -4.98
CA ALA A 31 -17.78 33.16 -3.77
C ALA A 31 -17.65 32.00 -2.76
N HIS A 32 -16.42 31.64 -2.40
CA HIS A 32 -16.17 30.76 -1.24
C HIS A 32 -16.53 31.48 0.07
N HIS A 33 -17.78 31.34 0.51
CA HIS A 33 -18.19 31.79 1.84
C HIS A 33 -17.48 30.98 2.94
N LYS A 34 -16.95 31.67 3.96
CA LYS A 34 -16.43 31.03 5.17
C LYS A 34 -17.58 30.31 5.89
N ARG A 35 -17.36 29.06 6.30
CA ARG A 35 -18.27 28.32 7.18
C ARG A 35 -18.55 29.12 8.46
N ALA A 36 -19.81 29.17 8.87
CA ALA A 36 -20.19 29.77 10.15
C ALA A 36 -19.60 28.96 11.32
N THR A 37 -19.17 29.64 12.39
CA THR A 37 -18.59 29.00 13.58
C THR A 37 -19.29 29.47 14.84
N CYS A 38 -19.72 28.54 15.68
CA CYS A 38 -20.41 28.78 16.93
C CYS A 38 -19.65 28.12 18.09
N THR A 39 -19.54 28.82 19.23
CA THR A 39 -18.99 28.29 20.48
C THR A 39 -20.10 28.30 21.53
N PRO A 40 -20.60 27.14 21.99
CA PRO A 40 -21.59 27.09 23.07
C PRO A 40 -21.01 27.74 24.34
N LYS A 41 -21.83 28.48 25.08
CA LYS A 41 -21.41 29.10 26.34
C LYS A 41 -21.63 28.12 27.49
N SER A 42 -20.54 27.65 28.11
CA SER A 42 -20.60 26.90 29.38
C SER A 42 -21.04 27.81 30.52
N ALA A 43 -21.90 27.30 31.40
CA ALA A 43 -22.30 27.91 32.65
C ALA A 43 -21.20 27.82 33.74
N GLY A 44 -20.22 26.93 33.57
CA GLY A 44 -19.12 26.72 34.52
C GLY A 44 -19.54 26.15 35.89
N SER A 45 -20.76 25.60 36.01
CA SER A 45 -21.32 25.08 37.26
C SER A 45 -21.89 23.67 37.09
N ALA A 46 -21.53 22.76 38.00
CA ALA A 46 -22.00 21.36 38.01
C ALA A 46 -23.54 21.20 38.12
N SER A 47 -24.23 22.22 38.64
CA SER A 47 -25.68 22.22 38.85
C SER A 47 -26.50 22.78 37.67
N THR A 48 -25.85 23.41 36.68
CA THR A 48 -26.53 24.03 35.54
C THR A 48 -26.43 23.11 34.32
N ASP A 49 -27.48 23.03 33.51
CA ASP A 49 -27.47 22.26 32.27
C ASP A 49 -27.02 23.14 31.09
N ASP A 50 -25.97 22.72 30.39
CA ASP A 50 -25.42 23.42 29.23
C ASP A 50 -26.07 22.97 27.90
N VAL A 51 -26.84 21.87 27.88
CA VAL A 51 -27.52 21.38 26.66
C VAL A 51 -28.29 22.47 25.91
N PRO A 52 -29.05 23.38 26.54
CA PRO A 52 -29.74 24.46 25.82
C PRO A 52 -28.81 25.38 25.02
N THR A 53 -27.59 25.66 25.51
CA THR A 53 -26.62 26.52 24.81
C THR A 53 -25.96 25.77 23.65
N ILE A 54 -25.79 24.46 23.78
CA ILE A 54 -25.26 23.57 22.75
C ILE A 54 -26.27 23.42 21.61
N VAL A 55 -27.54 23.16 21.93
CA VAL A 55 -28.64 23.07 20.95
C VAL A 55 -28.85 24.41 20.23
N ALA A 56 -28.69 25.55 20.92
CA ALA A 56 -28.71 26.86 20.28
C ALA A 56 -27.55 27.04 19.26
N ALA A 57 -26.33 26.63 19.61
CA ALA A 57 -25.19 26.66 18.70
C ALA A 57 -25.35 25.71 17.49
N LEU A 58 -25.90 24.51 17.71
CA LEU A 58 -26.27 23.58 16.64
C LEU A 58 -27.36 24.16 15.73
N LYS A 59 -28.37 24.82 16.27
CA LYS A 59 -29.41 25.49 15.47
C LYS A 59 -28.85 26.64 14.63
N GLN A 60 -27.81 27.32 15.11
CA GLN A 60 -27.20 28.47 14.43
C GLN A 60 -26.12 28.07 13.39
N CYS A 61 -25.30 27.06 13.67
CA CYS A 61 -24.16 26.65 12.83
C CYS A 61 -24.22 25.21 12.32
N GLY A 62 -25.25 24.44 12.65
CA GLY A 62 -25.36 23.01 12.29
C GLY A 62 -25.58 22.74 10.80
N ASN A 63 -26.02 23.71 10.00
CA ASN A 63 -26.11 23.55 8.55
C ASN A 63 -24.79 23.96 7.87
N GLY A 64 -23.89 22.99 7.66
CA GLY A 64 -22.60 23.16 6.98
C GLY A 64 -21.53 23.94 7.76
N GLY A 65 -21.80 24.38 8.99
CA GLY A 65 -20.89 25.13 9.85
C GLY A 65 -20.13 24.28 10.87
N VAL A 66 -19.51 24.97 11.84
CA VAL A 66 -18.63 24.40 12.86
C VAL A 66 -19.10 24.76 14.26
N ILE A 67 -19.20 23.78 15.16
CA ILE A 67 -19.49 23.95 16.58
C ILE A 67 -18.20 23.62 17.36
N VAL A 68 -17.71 24.55 18.17
CA VAL A 68 -16.43 24.42 18.89
C VAL A 68 -16.65 24.41 20.40
N PHE A 69 -16.22 23.33 21.05
CA PHE A 69 -16.12 23.19 22.50
C PHE A 69 -14.64 23.39 22.91
N PRO A 70 -14.25 24.57 23.42
CA PRO A 70 -12.85 24.90 23.59
C PRO A 70 -12.16 24.07 24.67
N LYS A 71 -10.85 23.89 24.50
CA LYS A 71 -9.97 23.31 25.52
C LYS A 71 -10.15 23.98 26.89
N ASP A 72 -9.94 23.19 27.94
CA ASP A 72 -10.05 23.58 29.35
C ASP A 72 -11.47 24.06 29.78
N THR A 73 -12.48 23.91 28.91
CA THR A 73 -13.89 24.19 29.20
C THR A 73 -14.63 22.89 29.50
N THR A 74 -15.39 22.84 30.59
CA THR A 74 -16.30 21.73 30.90
C THR A 74 -17.74 22.16 30.67
N TYR A 75 -18.52 21.33 29.98
CA TYR A 75 -19.94 21.49 29.75
C TYR A 75 -20.70 20.41 30.52
N MET A 76 -21.70 20.81 31.27
CA MET A 76 -22.49 19.91 32.12
C MET A 76 -23.75 19.49 31.37
N ILE A 77 -23.86 18.21 31.05
CA ILE A 77 -24.94 17.62 30.28
C ILE A 77 -25.90 16.93 31.26
N ARG A 78 -26.96 17.65 31.66
CA ARG A 78 -27.95 17.18 32.63
C ARG A 78 -29.24 16.67 31.99
N THR A 79 -29.45 16.95 30.70
CA THR A 79 -30.53 16.37 29.89
C THR A 79 -29.97 15.70 28.62
N LYS A 80 -30.82 15.04 27.82
CA LYS A 80 -30.40 14.38 26.58
C LYS A 80 -29.89 15.40 25.55
N LEU A 81 -28.63 15.29 25.16
CA LEU A 81 -28.03 16.10 24.10
C LEU A 81 -28.37 15.51 22.73
N SER A 82 -29.33 16.11 22.02
CA SER A 82 -29.58 15.76 20.61
C SER A 82 -28.73 16.61 19.68
N LEU A 83 -28.12 15.97 18.67
CA LEU A 83 -27.38 16.65 17.60
C LEU A 83 -28.29 17.02 16.40
N ALA A 84 -29.61 16.93 16.55
CA ALA A 84 -30.57 17.31 15.51
C ALA A 84 -30.36 18.76 15.04
N GLY A 85 -30.42 18.97 13.73
CA GLY A 85 -30.02 20.23 13.08
C GLY A 85 -28.58 20.25 12.55
N CYS A 86 -27.78 19.23 12.83
CA CYS A 86 -26.54 18.97 12.08
C CYS A 86 -26.86 18.46 10.67
N THR A 87 -26.26 19.08 9.65
CA THR A 87 -26.24 18.60 8.26
C THR A 87 -24.94 19.08 7.63
N ASN A 88 -24.09 18.15 7.21
CA ASN A 88 -22.69 18.42 6.79
C ASN A 88 -21.88 19.25 7.82
N CYS A 89 -22.17 19.07 9.12
CA CYS A 89 -21.62 19.88 10.19
C CYS A 89 -20.33 19.30 10.77
N GLU A 90 -19.53 20.18 11.38
CA GLU A 90 -18.31 19.81 12.09
C GLU A 90 -18.45 20.17 13.58
N ILE A 91 -18.17 19.21 14.46
CA ILE A 91 -18.10 19.40 15.91
C ILE A 91 -16.65 19.20 16.33
N GLN A 92 -16.05 20.24 16.91
CA GLN A 92 -14.69 20.25 17.44
C GLN A 92 -14.76 20.20 18.97
N LEU A 93 -14.42 19.07 19.57
CA LEU A 93 -14.40 18.87 21.02
C LEU A 93 -12.97 18.81 21.54
N ASP A 94 -12.44 19.95 21.98
CA ASP A 94 -11.15 20.01 22.69
C ASP A 94 -11.32 20.12 24.22
N GLY A 95 -12.54 20.45 24.68
CA GLY A 95 -12.96 20.48 26.08
C GLY A 95 -13.59 19.17 26.57
N ARG A 96 -14.37 19.25 27.66
CA ARG A 96 -15.06 18.10 28.28
C ARG A 96 -16.58 18.24 28.24
N LEU A 97 -17.28 17.21 27.77
CA LEU A 97 -18.70 17.00 28.02
C LEU A 97 -18.85 16.08 29.25
N LYS A 98 -19.36 16.58 30.37
CA LYS A 98 -19.59 15.78 31.58
C LYS A 98 -21.08 15.52 31.76
N LEU A 99 -21.48 14.26 31.66
CA LEU A 99 -22.86 13.82 31.82
C LEU A 99 -23.22 13.77 33.32
N SER A 100 -24.48 14.04 33.66
CA SER A 100 -24.95 13.97 35.05
C SER A 100 -24.93 12.52 35.59
N ASP A 101 -24.59 12.35 36.85
CA ASP A 101 -24.71 11.10 37.63
C ASP A 101 -26.14 10.85 38.16
N ASP A 102 -27.10 11.67 37.73
CA ASP A 102 -28.51 11.57 38.12
C ASP A 102 -29.18 10.38 37.42
N TYR A 103 -28.93 9.20 37.97
CA TYR A 103 -29.51 7.95 37.49
C TYR A 103 -31.04 7.94 37.60
N THR A 104 -31.65 8.80 38.42
CA THR A 104 -33.13 8.87 38.55
C THR A 104 -33.76 9.56 37.34
N PHE A 105 -33.12 10.62 36.83
CA PHE A 105 -33.46 11.22 35.54
C PHE A 105 -33.19 10.22 34.40
N TRP A 106 -31.98 9.66 34.36
CA TRP A 106 -31.54 8.79 33.25
C TRP A 106 -32.30 7.47 33.13
N ASN A 107 -32.91 6.95 34.21
CA ASN A 107 -33.79 5.78 34.18
C ASN A 107 -34.99 5.90 33.20
N ASN A 108 -35.29 7.12 32.74
CA ASN A 108 -36.36 7.44 31.79
C ASN A 108 -35.85 7.83 30.39
N SER A 109 -34.55 7.69 30.11
CA SER A 109 -33.96 7.98 28.79
C SER A 109 -33.26 6.76 28.20
N ARG A 110 -33.44 6.50 26.90
CA ARG A 110 -32.68 5.44 26.20
C ARG A 110 -31.22 5.83 25.94
N THR A 111 -30.93 7.12 25.74
CA THR A 111 -29.59 7.60 25.38
C THR A 111 -29.28 8.97 26.00
N GLN A 112 -27.99 9.28 26.16
CA GLN A 112 -27.50 10.55 26.68
C GLN A 112 -27.09 11.53 25.56
N ILE A 113 -26.44 11.04 24.50
CA ILE A 113 -26.06 11.79 23.29
C ILE A 113 -26.69 11.12 22.06
N ASP A 114 -27.55 11.86 21.35
CA ASP A 114 -28.52 11.34 20.40
C ASP A 114 -28.24 11.86 18.98
N VAL A 115 -27.59 11.02 18.16
CA VAL A 115 -27.17 11.28 16.77
C VAL A 115 -28.18 10.61 15.83
N ARG A 116 -29.38 11.20 15.70
CA ARG A 116 -30.47 10.65 14.88
C ARG A 116 -30.77 11.48 13.64
N GLY A 117 -30.89 10.81 12.48
CA GLY A 117 -31.32 11.43 11.22
C GLY A 117 -30.32 12.43 10.62
N ILE A 118 -29.03 12.29 10.90
CA ILE A 118 -27.99 13.24 10.46
C ILE A 118 -27.34 12.75 9.17
N ASN A 119 -27.19 13.64 8.20
CA ASN A 119 -26.42 13.42 6.98
C ASN A 119 -25.17 14.32 7.01
N GLY A 120 -23.99 13.71 7.09
CA GLY A 120 -22.71 14.39 7.21
C GLY A 120 -22.47 14.97 8.61
N LEU A 121 -21.78 14.22 9.47
CA LEU A 121 -21.26 14.71 10.75
C LEU A 121 -19.77 14.39 10.85
N LYS A 122 -18.95 15.39 11.16
CA LYS A 122 -17.57 15.18 11.62
C LYS A 122 -17.43 15.63 13.07
N PHE A 123 -17.40 14.69 14.01
CA PHE A 123 -17.21 14.95 15.45
C PHE A 123 -15.77 14.56 15.83
N HIS A 124 -14.91 15.53 16.05
CA HIS A 124 -13.48 15.26 16.30
C HIS A 124 -12.84 16.21 17.31
N SER A 125 -11.62 15.90 17.74
CA SER A 125 -10.84 16.64 18.73
C SER A 125 -9.52 17.12 18.11
N PRO A 126 -9.51 18.31 17.46
CA PRO A 126 -8.33 18.84 16.77
C PRO A 126 -7.07 18.96 17.64
N ALA A 127 -7.22 19.22 18.94
CA ALA A 127 -6.12 19.34 19.89
C ALA A 127 -5.76 18.02 20.60
N GLY A 128 -6.51 16.94 20.38
CA GLY A 128 -6.33 15.66 21.09
C GLY A 128 -6.63 15.74 22.59
N THR A 129 -7.48 16.68 23.02
CA THR A 129 -7.83 16.86 24.45
C THR A 129 -9.32 16.72 24.77
N GLY A 130 -10.14 16.36 23.78
CA GLY A 130 -11.56 16.11 23.95
C GLY A 130 -11.84 14.97 24.93
N GLU A 131 -12.90 15.13 25.73
CA GLU A 131 -13.38 14.10 26.65
C GLU A 131 -14.91 14.08 26.78
N ILE A 132 -15.51 12.89 26.79
CA ILE A 132 -16.90 12.65 27.23
C ILE A 132 -16.85 11.78 28.48
N ASP A 133 -17.31 12.32 29.62
CA ASP A 133 -17.38 11.62 30.92
C ASP A 133 -18.83 11.29 31.26
N GLY A 134 -19.20 10.00 31.14
CA GLY A 134 -20.55 9.51 31.40
C GLY A 134 -20.94 9.47 32.88
N ASN A 135 -19.95 9.66 33.77
CA ASN A 135 -20.12 9.76 35.21
C ASN A 135 -20.89 8.56 35.85
N GLY A 136 -20.72 7.36 35.28
CA GLY A 136 -21.56 6.19 35.54
C GLY A 136 -21.45 5.52 36.91
N GLN A 137 -20.51 5.91 37.78
CA GLN A 137 -20.27 5.25 39.07
C GLN A 137 -21.55 5.05 39.90
N ALA A 138 -22.35 6.10 40.07
CA ALA A 138 -23.58 6.04 40.86
C ALA A 138 -24.62 5.09 40.24
N ALA A 139 -24.66 4.99 38.91
CA ALA A 139 -25.54 4.05 38.19
C ALA A 139 -25.04 2.60 38.33
N TRP A 140 -23.72 2.36 38.31
CA TRP A 140 -23.14 1.02 38.54
C TRP A 140 -23.39 0.55 39.97
N ASP A 141 -23.17 1.40 40.97
CA ASP A 141 -23.38 1.08 42.39
C ASP A 141 -24.85 0.77 42.67
N ARG A 142 -25.79 1.54 42.10
CA ARG A 142 -27.23 1.28 42.25
C ARG A 142 -27.68 0.03 41.49
N PHE A 143 -27.22 -0.17 40.26
CA PHE A 143 -27.56 -1.37 39.48
C PHE A 143 -27.02 -2.64 40.15
N GLY A 144 -25.78 -2.62 40.64
CA GLY A 144 -25.17 -3.75 41.34
C GLY A 144 -25.78 -4.07 42.72
N SER A 145 -26.48 -3.11 43.35
CA SER A 145 -27.13 -3.30 44.65
C SER A 145 -28.62 -3.62 44.59
N VAL A 146 -29.35 -3.16 43.56
CA VAL A 146 -30.82 -3.31 43.48
C VAL A 146 -31.31 -3.87 42.13
N GLY A 147 -30.51 -3.77 41.06
CA GLY A 147 -30.85 -4.30 39.73
C GLY A 147 -31.98 -3.58 38.99
N ASP A 148 -32.48 -2.45 39.51
CA ASP A 148 -33.73 -1.82 39.05
C ASP A 148 -33.56 -0.71 37.98
N LEU A 149 -32.31 -0.33 37.66
CA LEU A 149 -32.03 0.77 36.74
C LEU A 149 -31.99 0.36 35.26
N LYS A 150 -32.80 1.05 34.45
CA LYS A 150 -32.68 1.13 32.99
C LYS A 150 -31.65 2.20 32.63
N ARG A 151 -30.38 1.81 32.59
CA ARG A 151 -29.25 2.73 32.36
C ARG A 151 -29.15 3.11 30.87
N PRO A 152 -28.92 4.39 30.51
CA PRO A 152 -28.91 4.83 29.12
C PRO A 152 -27.62 4.44 28.39
N VAL A 153 -27.71 4.32 27.06
CA VAL A 153 -26.54 4.32 26.16
C VAL A 153 -25.89 5.71 26.19
N MET A 154 -24.56 5.81 26.29
CA MET A 154 -23.88 7.10 26.27
C MET A 154 -24.06 7.82 24.92
N PHE A 155 -23.82 7.15 23.80
CA PHE A 155 -23.83 7.73 22.45
C PHE A 155 -24.58 6.83 21.48
N ALA A 156 -25.66 7.31 20.85
CA ALA A 156 -26.45 6.51 19.90
C ALA A 156 -26.44 7.14 18.49
N VAL A 157 -26.15 6.33 17.47
CA VAL A 157 -26.20 6.70 16.04
C VAL A 157 -27.34 5.93 15.36
N GLU A 158 -28.37 6.66 14.94
CA GLU A 158 -29.60 6.07 14.38
C GLU A 158 -30.03 6.76 13.09
N GLY A 159 -30.39 5.99 12.06
CA GLY A 159 -30.88 6.49 10.77
C GLY A 159 -30.00 7.61 10.19
N SER A 160 -28.69 7.53 10.40
CA SER A 160 -27.73 8.59 10.07
C SER A 160 -26.70 8.10 9.05
N THR A 161 -26.20 9.03 8.24
CA THR A 161 -25.35 8.73 7.08
C THR A 161 -24.12 9.63 7.07
N ASP A 162 -22.95 9.08 6.71
CA ASP A 162 -21.67 9.80 6.66
C ASP A 162 -21.30 10.45 8.00
N VAL A 163 -21.26 9.64 9.06
CA VAL A 163 -20.87 10.04 10.42
C VAL A 163 -19.43 9.62 10.67
N GLU A 164 -18.55 10.56 11.02
CA GLU A 164 -17.17 10.32 11.46
C GLU A 164 -16.98 10.86 12.89
N VAL A 165 -16.56 9.99 13.81
CA VAL A 165 -16.19 10.32 15.20
C VAL A 165 -14.70 10.00 15.40
N ASN A 166 -13.90 10.96 15.89
CA ASN A 166 -12.43 10.83 15.80
C ASN A 166 -11.63 11.55 16.91
N GLY A 167 -10.72 10.82 17.59
CA GLY A 167 -9.60 11.42 18.31
C GLY A 167 -9.86 11.95 19.74
N PHE A 168 -10.85 11.41 20.46
CA PHE A 168 -11.14 11.81 21.85
C PHE A 168 -11.48 10.64 22.78
N LEU A 169 -11.36 10.90 24.09
CA LEU A 169 -11.65 9.93 25.15
C LEU A 169 -13.15 9.88 25.47
N MET A 170 -13.74 8.70 25.50
CA MET A 170 -15.01 8.42 26.16
C MET A 170 -14.73 7.63 27.45
N LYS A 171 -15.36 7.99 28.57
CA LYS A 171 -15.16 7.25 29.83
C LYS A 171 -16.41 7.17 30.69
N ASN A 172 -16.45 6.17 31.55
CA ASN A 172 -17.48 5.96 32.58
C ASN A 172 -18.93 5.98 32.04
N ALA A 173 -19.19 5.30 30.92
CA ALA A 173 -20.56 5.14 30.43
C ALA A 173 -21.46 4.44 31.46
N GLN A 174 -22.72 4.89 31.58
CA GLN A 174 -23.66 4.32 32.55
C GLN A 174 -24.08 2.90 32.16
N ASN A 175 -24.13 2.65 30.86
CA ASN A 175 -24.36 1.37 30.20
C ASN A 175 -23.42 1.31 28.96
N VAL A 176 -23.85 0.73 27.84
CA VAL A 176 -23.19 0.76 26.53
C VAL A 176 -22.61 2.14 26.19
N PHE A 177 -21.38 2.18 25.69
CA PHE A 177 -20.72 3.39 25.21
C PHE A 177 -21.35 3.88 23.90
N VAL A 178 -21.37 3.03 22.87
CA VAL A 178 -21.86 3.38 21.53
C VAL A 178 -22.88 2.36 21.03
N ASP A 179 -24.07 2.82 20.62
CA ASP A 179 -25.09 2.04 19.88
C ASP A 179 -25.15 2.57 18.44
N ILE A 180 -24.99 1.70 17.44
CA ILE A 180 -25.06 2.03 16.01
C ILE A 180 -26.15 1.18 15.37
N GLY A 181 -27.23 1.80 14.89
CA GLY A 181 -28.38 1.06 14.36
C GLY A 181 -29.36 1.88 13.53
N SER A 182 -30.59 1.37 13.45
CA SER A 182 -31.74 1.98 12.75
C SER A 182 -31.45 2.38 11.30
N ASN A 183 -30.84 1.49 10.51
CA ASN A 183 -30.45 1.69 9.11
C ASN A 183 -29.45 2.84 8.89
N SER A 184 -28.50 3.03 9.82
CA SER A 184 -27.38 3.97 9.63
C SER A 184 -26.38 3.45 8.58
N GLU A 185 -25.72 4.36 7.86
CA GLU A 185 -24.82 4.01 6.76
C GLU A 185 -23.50 4.80 6.79
N ARG A 186 -22.37 4.15 6.50
CA ARG A 186 -21.04 4.78 6.42
C ARG A 186 -20.62 5.49 7.72
N VAL A 187 -20.88 4.85 8.86
CA VAL A 187 -20.52 5.32 10.21
C VAL A 187 -19.08 4.92 10.55
N LYS A 188 -18.29 5.84 11.12
CA LYS A 188 -16.87 5.62 11.42
C LYS A 188 -16.50 6.12 12.81
N PHE A 189 -15.76 5.29 13.56
CA PHE A 189 -15.08 5.68 14.79
C PHE A 189 -13.58 5.40 14.64
N LEU A 190 -12.75 6.41 14.89
CA LEU A 190 -11.32 6.40 14.58
C LEU A 190 -10.49 6.97 15.75
N ASN A 191 -9.38 6.34 16.14
CA ASN A 191 -8.47 6.88 17.16
C ASN A 191 -9.18 7.22 18.49
N MET A 192 -9.96 6.28 19.02
CA MET A 192 -10.81 6.48 20.20
C MET A 192 -10.33 5.62 21.38
N ASP A 193 -10.34 6.21 22.56
CA ASP A 193 -10.16 5.50 23.83
C ASP A 193 -11.50 5.45 24.58
N LEU A 194 -11.93 4.26 25.00
CA LEU A 194 -13.14 3.99 25.77
C LEU A 194 -12.75 3.33 27.11
N THR A 195 -13.10 3.93 28.26
CA THR A 195 -12.69 3.39 29.58
C THR A 195 -13.80 3.41 30.63
N ALA A 196 -14.20 2.26 31.17
CA ALA A 196 -15.09 2.13 32.31
C ALA A 196 -14.34 1.43 33.46
N ILE A 197 -14.04 2.18 34.53
CA ILE A 197 -13.27 1.68 35.67
C ILE A 197 -14.00 2.09 36.95
N SER A 198 -14.56 1.11 37.66
CA SER A 198 -15.23 1.35 38.95
C SER A 198 -14.24 1.68 40.07
N LYS A 199 -14.71 2.48 41.01
CA LYS A 199 -14.03 2.85 42.27
C LYS A 199 -14.61 2.09 43.48
N SER A 200 -15.58 1.21 43.25
CA SER A 200 -16.27 0.40 44.26
C SER A 200 -16.12 -1.10 43.95
N SER A 201 -16.70 -1.96 44.78
CA SER A 201 -16.82 -3.39 44.51
C SER A 201 -17.86 -3.73 43.42
N TYR A 202 -18.66 -2.77 42.96
CA TYR A 202 -19.64 -3.00 41.89
C TYR A 202 -18.99 -2.74 40.53
N PRO A 203 -18.88 -3.74 39.65
CA PRO A 203 -18.27 -3.58 38.34
C PRO A 203 -19.19 -2.79 37.39
N PRO A 204 -18.63 -2.09 36.38
CA PRO A 204 -19.38 -1.41 35.32
C PRO A 204 -20.07 -2.41 34.35
N LYS A 205 -21.07 -3.15 34.83
CA LYS A 205 -21.83 -4.14 34.03
C LYS A 205 -22.45 -3.52 32.79
N ASN A 206 -22.46 -4.25 31.67
CA ASN A 206 -23.10 -3.81 30.41
C ASN A 206 -22.54 -2.46 29.92
N THR A 207 -21.22 -2.28 30.04
CA THR A 207 -20.50 -1.14 29.46
C THR A 207 -19.87 -1.52 28.13
N ASP A 208 -20.66 -2.17 27.27
CA ASP A 208 -20.29 -2.64 25.94
C ASP A 208 -19.65 -1.48 25.14
N GLY A 209 -18.54 -1.76 24.46
CA GLY A 209 -17.78 -0.72 23.73
C GLY A 209 -18.57 -0.20 22.53
N PHE A 210 -18.99 -1.12 21.66
CA PHE A 210 -19.83 -0.83 20.50
C PHE A 210 -20.88 -1.92 20.31
N ASP A 211 -22.16 -1.58 20.45
CA ASP A 211 -23.27 -2.35 19.91
C ASP A 211 -23.50 -1.92 18.46
N ILE A 212 -23.38 -2.85 17.51
CA ILE A 212 -23.58 -2.60 16.08
C ILE A 212 -24.75 -3.46 15.61
N GLY A 213 -25.93 -2.87 15.52
CA GLY A 213 -27.13 -3.46 14.93
C GLY A 213 -27.33 -3.02 13.48
N ALA A 214 -28.60 -2.91 13.07
CA ALA A 214 -29.06 -2.54 11.73
C ALA A 214 -28.34 -1.33 11.12
N SER A 215 -27.25 -1.60 10.40
CA SER A 215 -26.36 -0.58 9.84
C SER A 215 -25.48 -1.17 8.72
N LYS A 216 -24.95 -0.31 7.84
CA LYS A 216 -24.07 -0.70 6.73
C LYS A 216 -22.80 0.13 6.62
N TYR A 217 -21.69 -0.50 6.22
CA TYR A 217 -20.39 0.15 5.99
C TYR A 217 -19.83 0.81 7.26
N THR A 218 -20.04 0.18 8.41
CA THR A 218 -19.51 0.65 9.70
C THR A 218 -18.02 0.35 9.81
N THR A 219 -17.20 1.35 10.14
CA THR A 219 -15.74 1.20 10.28
C THR A 219 -15.26 1.59 11.68
N LEU A 220 -14.58 0.68 12.37
CA LEU A 220 -13.85 0.98 13.61
C LEU A 220 -12.35 0.85 13.34
N SER A 221 -11.53 1.84 13.69
CA SER A 221 -10.08 1.77 13.44
C SER A 221 -9.22 2.47 14.50
N ASN A 222 -8.16 1.81 14.96
CA ASN A 222 -7.27 2.29 16.03
C ASN A 222 -8.06 2.66 17.30
N ILE A 223 -8.59 1.63 17.98
CA ILE A 223 -9.52 1.79 19.11
C ILE A 223 -8.98 1.05 20.34
N PHE A 224 -9.01 1.71 21.50
CA PHE A 224 -8.75 1.08 22.79
C PHE A 224 -10.03 1.05 23.63
N ILE A 225 -10.37 -0.11 24.21
CA ILE A 225 -11.52 -0.31 25.09
C ILE A 225 -11.06 -1.02 26.37
N GLN A 226 -11.42 -0.45 27.52
CA GLN A 226 -11.36 -1.12 28.82
C GLN A 226 -12.76 -1.09 29.46
N ASN A 227 -13.38 -2.25 29.63
CA ASN A 227 -14.76 -2.40 30.10
C ASN A 227 -15.00 -3.77 30.77
N GLU A 228 -16.26 -4.05 31.14
CA GLU A 228 -16.70 -5.31 31.78
C GLU A 228 -17.91 -5.93 31.05
N ASP A 229 -18.02 -5.71 29.73
CA ASP A 229 -18.97 -6.41 28.85
C ASP A 229 -18.42 -6.51 27.41
N ASP A 230 -19.22 -6.90 26.40
CA ASP A 230 -18.74 -7.11 25.02
C ASP A 230 -17.86 -5.92 24.53
N CYS A 231 -16.71 -6.20 23.92
CA CYS A 231 -15.84 -5.14 23.39
C CYS A 231 -16.50 -4.51 22.16
N VAL A 232 -16.94 -5.37 21.24
CA VAL A 232 -17.85 -5.04 20.15
C VAL A 232 -18.84 -6.19 20.03
N ALA A 233 -20.12 -5.86 19.94
CA ALA A 233 -21.18 -6.82 19.73
C ALA A 233 -21.92 -6.57 18.40
N PHE A 234 -21.92 -7.57 17.52
CA PHE A 234 -22.63 -7.52 16.24
C PHE A 234 -24.06 -8.03 16.46
N LYS A 235 -25.02 -7.10 16.59
CA LYS A 235 -26.45 -7.39 16.80
C LYS A 235 -27.18 -7.50 15.45
N ALA A 236 -28.48 -7.81 15.51
CA ALA A 236 -29.33 -8.03 14.33
C ALA A 236 -29.31 -6.86 13.31
N GLY A 237 -29.21 -7.20 12.03
CA GLY A 237 -29.20 -6.27 10.88
C GLY A 237 -27.82 -5.69 10.55
N CYS A 238 -26.77 -6.07 11.29
CA CYS A 238 -25.38 -5.70 11.02
C CYS A 238 -24.90 -6.25 9.66
N ASP A 239 -24.45 -5.38 8.76
CA ASP A 239 -23.89 -5.74 7.46
C ASP A 239 -22.69 -4.85 7.07
N GLN A 240 -21.70 -5.42 6.36
CA GLN A 240 -20.52 -4.69 5.86
C GLN A 240 -19.76 -3.92 6.97
N VAL A 241 -19.29 -4.65 7.99
CA VAL A 241 -18.59 -4.04 9.14
C VAL A 241 -17.10 -4.39 9.10
N THR A 242 -16.25 -3.35 9.16
CA THR A 242 -14.79 -3.50 9.16
C THR A 242 -14.20 -2.96 10.45
N ILE A 243 -13.43 -3.78 11.15
CA ILE A 243 -12.68 -3.40 12.36
C ILE A 243 -11.19 -3.64 12.13
N THR A 244 -10.37 -2.63 12.36
CA THR A 244 -8.90 -2.76 12.26
C THR A 244 -8.20 -2.17 13.48
N ASP A 245 -7.16 -2.86 13.97
CA ASP A 245 -6.28 -2.34 15.02
C ASP A 245 -7.06 -1.96 16.31
N ILE A 246 -7.67 -2.96 16.95
CA ILE A 246 -8.48 -2.79 18.18
C ILE A 246 -7.84 -3.48 19.38
N THR A 247 -7.84 -2.84 20.55
CA THR A 247 -7.37 -3.44 21.81
C THR A 247 -8.47 -3.40 22.87
N CYS A 248 -8.80 -4.55 23.44
CA CYS A 248 -9.85 -4.72 24.43
C CYS A 248 -9.27 -5.29 25.73
N GLN A 249 -9.65 -4.73 26.88
CA GLN A 249 -9.22 -5.19 28.21
C GLN A 249 -10.42 -5.38 29.15
N GLY A 250 -10.53 -6.55 29.78
CA GLY A 250 -11.62 -6.90 30.73
C GLY A 250 -12.96 -7.29 30.08
N SER A 251 -13.09 -7.12 28.77
CA SER A 251 -14.34 -7.28 28.01
C SER A 251 -14.94 -8.71 27.98
N HIS A 252 -16.14 -8.86 27.43
CA HIS A 252 -16.72 -10.15 27.02
C HIS A 252 -16.40 -10.58 25.57
N GLY A 253 -15.47 -9.87 24.92
CA GLY A 253 -14.91 -10.27 23.63
C GLY A 253 -15.49 -9.55 22.42
N LEU A 254 -15.07 -9.99 21.23
CA LEU A 254 -15.64 -9.59 19.94
C LEU A 254 -16.77 -10.57 19.59
N SER A 255 -18.01 -10.24 19.96
CA SER A 255 -19.12 -11.18 19.97
C SER A 255 -20.09 -10.92 18.81
N VAL A 256 -20.43 -11.94 18.03
CA VAL A 256 -21.70 -11.94 17.31
C VAL A 256 -22.82 -12.23 18.31
N GLY A 257 -23.89 -11.44 18.27
CA GLY A 257 -25.12 -11.64 19.03
C GLY A 257 -25.19 -11.01 20.43
N SER A 258 -26.09 -11.50 21.30
CA SER A 258 -26.98 -12.64 21.05
C SER A 258 -27.97 -12.41 19.90
N LEU A 259 -28.25 -13.48 19.14
CA LEU A 259 -29.17 -13.49 17.98
C LEU A 259 -30.25 -14.55 18.18
N GLY A 260 -31.43 -14.33 17.61
CA GLY A 260 -32.54 -15.28 17.62
C GLY A 260 -33.44 -15.18 18.85
N LYS A 261 -33.38 -14.10 19.64
CA LYS A 261 -34.09 -14.02 20.94
C LYS A 261 -35.60 -14.22 20.81
N THR A 262 -36.20 -13.62 19.79
CA THR A 262 -37.64 -13.70 19.46
C THR A 262 -37.93 -13.62 17.96
N ASN A 263 -36.94 -13.25 17.14
CA ASN A 263 -37.10 -12.97 15.71
C ASN A 263 -36.03 -13.72 14.91
N THR A 264 -36.19 -13.75 13.58
CA THR A 264 -35.08 -14.11 12.68
C THR A 264 -34.09 -12.95 12.60
N ASP A 265 -32.93 -13.10 13.22
CA ASP A 265 -31.89 -12.07 13.26
C ASP A 265 -30.76 -12.38 12.25
N THR A 266 -30.19 -11.36 11.60
CA THR A 266 -29.14 -11.54 10.58
C THR A 266 -27.88 -10.74 10.90
N VAL A 267 -26.71 -11.33 10.65
CA VAL A 267 -25.40 -10.67 10.69
C VAL A 267 -24.57 -11.13 9.49
N THR A 268 -24.13 -10.19 8.65
CA THR A 268 -23.40 -10.51 7.41
C THR A 268 -22.16 -9.65 7.17
N ASN A 269 -21.17 -10.21 6.46
CA ASN A 269 -20.01 -9.46 5.94
C ASN A 269 -19.27 -8.65 7.02
N VAL A 270 -18.81 -9.34 8.07
CA VAL A 270 -18.05 -8.75 9.18
C VAL A 270 -16.58 -9.15 9.05
N TYR A 271 -15.67 -8.18 9.01
CA TYR A 271 -14.23 -8.41 8.93
C TYR A 271 -13.50 -7.68 10.07
N VAL A 272 -12.94 -8.44 11.01
CA VAL A 272 -12.12 -7.92 12.11
C VAL A 272 -10.66 -8.32 11.88
N ARG A 273 -9.74 -7.36 11.91
CA ARG A 273 -8.30 -7.59 11.69
C ARG A 273 -7.44 -6.95 12.77
N ASN A 274 -6.40 -7.67 13.21
CA ASN A 274 -5.39 -7.19 14.16
C ASN A 274 -6.01 -6.71 15.49
N ALA A 275 -6.70 -7.61 16.18
CA ALA A 275 -7.27 -7.34 17.51
C ALA A 275 -6.36 -7.85 18.63
N THR A 276 -6.33 -7.19 19.77
CA THR A 276 -5.63 -7.65 20.98
C THR A 276 -6.62 -7.72 22.15
N MET A 277 -6.84 -8.92 22.67
CA MET A 277 -7.83 -9.21 23.70
C MET A 277 -7.14 -9.59 25.01
N LYS A 278 -7.35 -8.81 26.07
CA LYS A 278 -6.64 -8.95 27.35
C LYS A 278 -7.60 -9.22 28.51
N GLY A 279 -7.44 -10.36 29.19
CA GLY A 279 -8.24 -10.71 30.36
C GLY A 279 -9.75 -10.80 30.08
N ALA A 280 -10.15 -10.99 28.83
CA ALA A 280 -11.56 -11.03 28.43
C ALA A 280 -12.19 -12.39 28.75
N THR A 281 -13.51 -12.50 28.92
CA THR A 281 -14.14 -13.82 29.13
C THR A 281 -13.98 -14.74 27.92
N LYS A 282 -13.99 -14.16 26.71
CA LYS A 282 -13.56 -14.75 25.45
C LYS A 282 -12.86 -13.69 24.59
N ALA A 283 -11.99 -14.09 23.67
CA ALA A 283 -11.41 -13.15 22.70
C ALA A 283 -12.38 -12.86 21.55
N ALA A 284 -13.00 -13.89 20.96
CA ALA A 284 -14.09 -13.75 19.99
C ALA A 284 -15.15 -14.83 20.18
N GLY A 285 -16.33 -14.68 19.58
CA GLY A 285 -17.33 -15.74 19.60
C GLY A 285 -18.67 -15.39 18.97
N ILE A 286 -19.58 -16.35 19.01
CA ILE A 286 -20.94 -16.27 18.47
C ILE A 286 -21.91 -16.75 19.57
N LYS A 287 -22.94 -15.94 19.86
CA LYS A 287 -24.01 -16.23 20.83
C LYS A 287 -25.35 -16.29 20.10
N ILE A 288 -26.04 -17.42 20.13
CA ILE A 288 -27.33 -17.64 19.46
C ILE A 288 -28.27 -18.38 20.43
N TYR A 289 -29.53 -17.98 20.45
CA TYR A 289 -30.57 -18.67 21.21
C TYR A 289 -30.85 -20.07 20.63
N PRO A 290 -31.30 -21.03 21.45
CA PRO A 290 -31.80 -22.32 20.96
C PRO A 290 -33.08 -22.14 20.13
N GLY A 291 -33.60 -23.24 19.58
CA GLY A 291 -34.95 -23.25 19.00
C GLY A 291 -36.00 -23.18 20.10
N GLY A 292 -37.27 -23.32 19.73
CA GLY A 292 -38.39 -23.38 20.67
C GLY A 292 -39.50 -22.36 20.37
N PRO A 293 -40.60 -22.39 21.12
CA PRO A 293 -41.76 -21.52 20.86
C PRO A 293 -41.52 -20.04 21.19
N ASP A 294 -40.59 -19.75 22.11
CA ASP A 294 -40.30 -18.40 22.61
C ASP A 294 -39.08 -17.76 21.92
N HIS A 295 -38.45 -18.47 20.99
CA HIS A 295 -37.24 -18.04 20.30
C HIS A 295 -37.42 -17.99 18.78
N GLY A 296 -36.61 -17.16 18.13
CA GLY A 296 -36.52 -17.07 16.68
C GLY A 296 -35.41 -17.95 16.12
N THR A 297 -34.67 -17.41 15.16
CA THR A 297 -33.52 -18.09 14.56
C THR A 297 -32.48 -17.06 14.13
N ALA A 298 -31.32 -17.49 13.65
CA ALA A 298 -30.25 -16.60 13.23
C ALA A 298 -29.64 -16.99 11.88
N VAL A 299 -29.22 -15.99 11.11
CA VAL A 299 -28.37 -16.18 9.92
C VAL A 299 -27.08 -15.40 10.12
N VAL A 300 -25.96 -16.13 10.29
CA VAL A 300 -24.62 -15.56 10.42
C VAL A 300 -23.79 -16.00 9.22
N ARG A 301 -23.34 -15.03 8.40
CA ARG A 301 -22.63 -15.36 7.15
C ARG A 301 -21.49 -14.39 6.83
N ASN A 302 -20.36 -14.93 6.35
CA ASN A 302 -19.17 -14.18 5.98
C ASN A 302 -18.65 -13.33 7.15
N VAL A 303 -18.25 -14.01 8.23
CA VAL A 303 -17.69 -13.38 9.44
C VAL A 303 -16.26 -13.85 9.62
N THR A 304 -15.32 -12.92 9.57
CA THR A 304 -13.88 -13.20 9.71
C THR A 304 -13.29 -12.46 10.89
N TRP A 305 -12.56 -13.17 11.74
CA TRP A 305 -11.58 -12.60 12.66
C TRP A 305 -10.17 -13.03 12.21
N ASP A 306 -9.29 -12.08 11.92
CA ASP A 306 -7.96 -12.30 11.33
C ASP A 306 -6.84 -11.61 12.15
N GLY A 307 -5.98 -12.38 12.79
CA GLY A 307 -4.87 -11.85 13.59
C GLY A 307 -5.33 -11.37 14.97
N VAL A 308 -6.00 -12.22 15.73
CA VAL A 308 -6.41 -11.90 17.12
C VAL A 308 -5.36 -12.42 18.10
N ILE A 309 -4.75 -11.50 18.85
CA ILE A 309 -3.83 -11.80 19.94
C ILE A 309 -4.64 -12.02 21.22
N VAL A 310 -4.54 -13.21 21.81
CA VAL A 310 -5.23 -13.62 23.03
C VAL A 310 -4.26 -13.56 24.21
N ASP A 311 -4.57 -12.76 25.22
CA ASP A 311 -3.75 -12.57 26.42
C ASP A 311 -4.61 -12.81 27.67
N ASN A 312 -4.42 -13.96 28.31
CA ASN A 312 -5.11 -14.38 29.54
C ASN A 312 -6.66 -14.35 29.46
N CYS A 313 -7.24 -14.56 28.28
CA CYS A 313 -8.70 -14.62 28.12
C CYS A 313 -9.26 -15.97 28.58
N GLY A 314 -10.53 -16.04 28.99
CA GLY A 314 -11.22 -17.27 29.37
C GLY A 314 -11.14 -18.32 28.25
N ALA A 315 -11.76 -18.02 27.10
CA ALA A 315 -11.62 -18.75 25.85
C ALA A 315 -10.96 -17.90 24.75
N ALA A 316 -10.32 -18.55 23.77
CA ALA A 316 -9.90 -17.92 22.52
C ALA A 316 -11.09 -17.70 21.57
N PHE A 317 -11.94 -18.72 21.43
CA PHE A 317 -13.18 -18.65 20.67
C PHE A 317 -14.31 -19.36 21.42
N GLU A 318 -15.52 -18.82 21.34
CA GLU A 318 -16.72 -19.40 21.96
C GLU A 318 -17.86 -19.51 20.93
N PHE A 319 -18.54 -20.65 20.89
CA PHE A 319 -19.76 -20.83 20.10
C PHE A 319 -20.89 -21.34 20.99
N ASP A 320 -21.76 -20.42 21.39
CA ASP A 320 -22.90 -20.71 22.24
C ASP A 320 -24.19 -20.75 21.40
N ALA A 321 -24.76 -21.94 21.22
CA ALA A 321 -26.03 -22.17 20.54
C ALA A 321 -27.19 -22.47 21.52
N CYS A 322 -26.93 -22.31 22.83
CA CYS A 322 -27.87 -22.53 23.93
C CYS A 322 -27.95 -21.27 24.79
N TYR A 323 -27.81 -20.09 24.17
CA TYR A 323 -27.61 -18.85 24.91
C TYR A 323 -28.83 -18.53 25.78
N ASN A 324 -28.57 -18.40 27.10
CA ASN A 324 -29.55 -18.05 28.13
C ASN A 324 -30.60 -19.13 28.48
N GLU A 325 -30.48 -20.35 27.97
CA GLU A 325 -31.32 -21.49 28.38
C GLU A 325 -30.46 -22.61 29.01
N ASP A 326 -31.09 -23.68 29.49
CA ASP A 326 -30.39 -24.85 30.04
C ASP A 326 -30.19 -25.99 29.02
N GLU A 327 -29.27 -26.90 29.33
CA GLU A 327 -28.89 -28.02 28.46
C GLU A 327 -30.09 -28.92 28.10
N SER A 328 -31.03 -29.14 29.04
CA SER A 328 -32.21 -29.97 28.81
C SER A 328 -33.25 -29.28 27.92
N TYR A 329 -33.39 -27.95 28.02
CA TYR A 329 -34.18 -27.17 27.08
C TYR A 329 -33.60 -27.26 25.66
N CYS A 330 -32.28 -27.09 25.53
CA CYS A 330 -31.59 -27.09 24.24
C CYS A 330 -31.53 -28.47 23.58
N GLU A 331 -31.47 -29.57 24.35
CA GLU A 331 -31.66 -30.94 23.85
C GLU A 331 -33.05 -31.16 23.22
N GLN A 332 -34.08 -30.54 23.78
CA GLN A 332 -35.47 -30.63 23.28
C GLN A 332 -35.73 -29.64 22.13
N HIS A 333 -35.01 -28.52 22.10
CA HIS A 333 -35.20 -27.42 21.16
C HIS A 333 -33.86 -26.96 20.55
N PRO A 334 -33.20 -27.78 19.71
CA PRO A 334 -31.92 -27.42 19.12
C PRO A 334 -32.02 -26.15 18.25
N SER A 335 -30.93 -25.37 18.20
CA SER A 335 -30.92 -24.10 17.46
C SER A 335 -31.02 -24.33 15.95
N THR A 336 -31.98 -23.66 15.31
CA THR A 336 -32.25 -23.77 13.86
C THR A 336 -31.40 -22.82 13.00
N ALA A 337 -30.38 -22.21 13.60
CA ALA A 337 -29.59 -21.16 12.97
C ALA A 337 -28.78 -21.64 11.75
N GLN A 338 -28.55 -20.73 10.82
CA GLN A 338 -27.70 -20.93 9.64
C GLN A 338 -26.40 -20.17 9.84
N VAL A 339 -25.29 -20.89 9.97
CA VAL A 339 -23.97 -20.31 10.25
C VAL A 339 -22.99 -20.77 9.18
N SER A 340 -22.50 -19.85 8.35
CA SER A 340 -21.73 -20.17 7.13
C SER A 340 -20.63 -19.16 6.86
N GLU A 341 -19.60 -19.55 6.10
CA GLU A 341 -18.47 -18.67 5.74
C GLU A 341 -17.83 -18.00 6.97
N ILE A 342 -17.57 -18.78 8.03
CA ILE A 342 -16.96 -18.29 9.27
C ILE A 342 -15.46 -18.58 9.27
N TYR A 343 -14.64 -17.56 9.49
CA TYR A 343 -13.20 -17.66 9.42
C TYR A 343 -12.53 -17.16 10.70
N VAL A 344 -11.81 -18.04 11.38
CA VAL A 344 -11.02 -17.72 12.58
C VAL A 344 -9.54 -17.90 12.21
N LYS A 345 -8.90 -16.81 11.78
CA LYS A 345 -7.59 -16.80 11.12
C LYS A 345 -6.52 -16.13 11.98
N ASN A 346 -5.32 -16.69 12.00
CA ASN A 346 -4.13 -16.15 12.66
C ASN A 346 -4.34 -15.78 14.15
N PHE A 347 -5.18 -16.51 14.88
CA PHE A 347 -5.26 -16.37 16.34
C PHE A 347 -3.96 -16.91 16.97
N SER A 348 -3.43 -16.18 17.95
CA SER A 348 -2.19 -16.52 18.66
C SER A 348 -2.23 -16.08 20.13
N GLY A 349 -1.34 -16.64 20.96
CA GLY A 349 -1.16 -16.23 22.36
C GLY A 349 -1.56 -17.29 23.39
N LYS A 350 -2.25 -16.88 24.46
CA LYS A 350 -2.48 -17.68 25.66
C LYS A 350 -3.83 -17.40 26.33
N THR A 351 -4.60 -18.46 26.59
CA THR A 351 -5.80 -18.43 27.44
C THR A 351 -5.44 -18.54 28.93
N SER A 352 -6.40 -18.18 29.77
CA SER A 352 -6.42 -18.49 31.20
C SER A 352 -6.60 -20.00 31.44
N THR A 353 -6.49 -20.44 32.70
CA THR A 353 -6.73 -21.83 33.10
C THR A 353 -8.21 -22.22 33.21
N LYS A 354 -9.17 -21.30 32.98
CA LYS A 354 -10.61 -21.50 33.26
C LYS A 354 -11.20 -22.75 32.57
N TYR A 355 -10.85 -22.98 31.31
CA TYR A 355 -11.34 -24.10 30.51
C TYR A 355 -10.24 -25.14 30.20
N ALA A 356 -9.13 -25.14 30.94
CA ALA A 356 -8.01 -26.04 30.66
C ALA A 356 -8.43 -27.53 30.66
N PRO A 357 -7.95 -28.36 29.71
CA PRO A 357 -6.94 -28.06 28.70
C PRO A 357 -7.47 -27.41 27.40
N THR A 358 -8.77 -27.18 27.24
CA THR A 358 -9.34 -26.64 26.00
C THR A 358 -9.18 -25.12 25.87
N THR A 359 -8.88 -24.65 24.66
CA THR A 359 -8.74 -23.21 24.35
C THR A 359 -10.02 -22.56 23.82
N GLY A 360 -11.03 -23.35 23.43
CA GLY A 360 -12.36 -22.89 23.02
C GLY A 360 -13.47 -23.48 23.90
N HIS A 361 -14.67 -22.91 23.81
CA HIS A 361 -15.85 -23.36 24.55
C HIS A 361 -17.08 -23.40 23.63
N ASN A 362 -17.83 -24.51 23.66
CA ASN A 362 -19.08 -24.67 22.94
C ASN A 362 -20.19 -25.09 23.92
N SER A 363 -21.42 -24.64 23.69
CA SER A 363 -22.61 -24.99 24.48
C SER A 363 -23.83 -25.23 23.57
N GLY A 364 -24.60 -26.29 23.88
CA GLY A 364 -25.78 -26.72 23.14
C GLY A 364 -25.52 -27.81 22.08
N PRO A 365 -26.54 -28.59 21.70
CA PRO A 365 -26.45 -29.58 20.61
C PRO A 365 -26.35 -28.89 19.24
N MET A 366 -25.38 -29.33 18.43
CA MET A 366 -25.18 -28.80 17.07
C MET A 366 -26.07 -29.49 16.03
N GLU A 367 -27.37 -29.13 15.99
CA GLU A 367 -28.19 -29.23 14.75
C GLU A 367 -28.24 -27.92 13.96
N VAL A 368 -27.30 -27.01 14.24
CA VAL A 368 -27.06 -25.79 13.45
C VAL A 368 -26.66 -26.19 12.02
N PHE A 369 -27.22 -25.53 11.00
CA PHE A 369 -26.82 -25.77 9.61
C PHE A 369 -25.47 -25.08 9.35
N LEU A 370 -24.39 -25.82 9.60
CA LEU A 370 -23.01 -25.36 9.51
C LEU A 370 -22.51 -25.43 8.07
N GLY A 371 -22.26 -24.28 7.47
CA GLY A 371 -21.43 -24.16 6.28
C GLY A 371 -19.93 -24.28 6.60
N ILE A 372 -19.08 -23.88 5.67
CA ILE A 372 -17.61 -23.88 5.89
C ILE A 372 -17.26 -22.97 7.07
N ILE A 373 -16.76 -23.58 8.15
CA ILE A 373 -16.03 -22.92 9.22
C ILE A 373 -14.56 -23.30 9.07
N SER A 374 -13.66 -22.33 8.94
CA SER A 374 -12.22 -22.60 8.84
C SER A 374 -11.45 -21.90 9.95
N ILE A 375 -10.83 -22.71 10.80
CA ILE A 375 -9.99 -22.26 11.93
C ILE A 375 -8.53 -22.49 11.55
N PHE A 376 -7.77 -21.40 11.43
CA PHE A 376 -6.34 -21.41 11.13
C PHE A 376 -5.59 -20.64 12.23
N SER A 377 -5.18 -21.32 13.30
CA SER A 377 -4.42 -20.71 14.39
C SER A 377 -2.91 -20.80 14.15
N LYS A 378 -2.14 -19.82 14.63
CA LYS A 378 -0.66 -19.89 14.69
C LYS A 378 -0.22 -19.69 16.14
N GLN A 379 0.54 -20.62 16.69
CA GLN A 379 1.08 -20.62 18.06
C GLN A 379 0.07 -20.23 19.18
N PHE A 380 -0.60 -21.23 19.75
CA PHE A 380 -1.08 -21.17 21.13
C PHE A 380 -0.10 -21.86 22.06
N SER A 381 0.24 -21.23 23.20
CA SER A 381 1.12 -21.82 24.21
C SER A 381 0.38 -22.12 25.52
N VAL A 382 -0.40 -23.21 25.51
CA VAL A 382 -0.90 -23.90 26.72
C VAL A 382 -0.85 -25.42 26.48
N LEU A 383 -0.63 -26.19 27.55
CA LEU A 383 -0.50 -27.65 27.57
C LEU A 383 -1.60 -28.40 26.79
N SER A 384 -1.22 -28.92 25.61
CA SER A 384 -1.80 -30.10 24.93
C SER A 384 -3.33 -30.23 24.79
N GLN A 385 -3.89 -29.73 23.68
CA GLN A 385 -4.55 -30.53 22.61
C GLN A 385 -5.23 -29.61 21.57
N PRO A 386 -5.46 -30.07 20.32
CA PRO A 386 -6.28 -29.34 19.35
C PRO A 386 -7.76 -29.28 19.79
N ILE A 387 -8.51 -28.36 19.18
CA ILE A 387 -9.96 -28.21 19.38
C ILE A 387 -10.66 -29.57 19.13
N ARG A 388 -11.53 -30.00 20.06
CA ARG A 388 -12.27 -31.26 19.88
C ARG A 388 -13.24 -31.16 18.71
N GLU A 389 -12.92 -31.84 17.61
CA GLU A 389 -13.83 -32.09 16.49
C GLU A 389 -14.91 -33.13 16.87
N HIS A 390 -15.89 -32.72 17.69
CA HIS A 390 -17.17 -33.41 17.76
C HIS A 390 -18.23 -32.58 17.02
N GLY A 391 -18.64 -33.05 15.85
CA GLY A 391 -19.80 -32.51 15.10
C GLY A 391 -19.53 -31.97 13.69
N LEU A 392 -18.28 -31.74 13.28
CA LEU A 392 -17.99 -31.21 11.94
C LEU A 392 -18.02 -32.30 10.86
N THR A 393 -19.14 -32.41 10.16
CA THR A 393 -19.30 -33.33 9.03
C THR A 393 -18.52 -32.85 7.80
N LYS A 394 -17.57 -33.68 7.33
CA LYS A 394 -16.99 -33.52 5.99
C LYS A 394 -18.03 -33.94 4.95
N THR A 395 -18.74 -32.98 4.36
CA THR A 395 -19.51 -33.21 3.14
C THR A 395 -18.55 -33.35 1.95
N PRO A 396 -18.53 -34.50 1.24
CA PRO A 396 -17.64 -34.70 0.10
C PRO A 396 -18.20 -34.03 -1.16
N PRO A 397 -17.34 -33.62 -2.12
CA PRO A 397 -17.80 -33.25 -3.46
C PRO A 397 -18.40 -34.48 -4.19
N PRO A 398 -19.25 -34.27 -5.21
CA PRO A 398 -19.78 -35.36 -6.03
C PRO A 398 -18.65 -36.18 -6.69
N ARG A 399 -18.84 -37.50 -6.76
CA ARG A 399 -17.86 -38.46 -7.29
C ARG A 399 -17.68 -38.32 -8.80
N GLU A 400 -16.44 -38.23 -9.26
CA GLU A 400 -15.95 -38.92 -10.47
C GLU A 400 -14.60 -39.62 -10.20
N ALA A 401 -14.16 -40.44 -11.15
CA ALA A 401 -13.34 -41.66 -10.97
C ALA A 401 -11.95 -41.55 -10.31
N ARG A 402 -11.49 -42.71 -9.77
CA ARG A 402 -10.13 -42.98 -9.25
C ARG A 402 -9.06 -43.02 -10.35
N ALA A 403 -7.84 -42.58 -10.02
CA ALA A 403 -6.63 -43.41 -10.18
C ALA A 403 -5.44 -42.87 -9.34
N ASP A 404 -4.85 -43.79 -8.57
CA ASP A 404 -3.45 -43.93 -8.14
C ASP A 404 -2.76 -42.96 -7.16
N GLU A 405 -1.93 -43.58 -6.31
CA GLU A 405 -1.26 -43.04 -5.14
C GLU A 405 0.13 -42.46 -5.47
N VAL A 406 0.51 -41.35 -4.84
CA VAL A 406 1.92 -41.04 -4.56
C VAL A 406 2.02 -40.49 -3.13
N ILE A 407 2.81 -41.18 -2.30
CA ILE A 407 3.11 -40.84 -0.91
C ILE A 407 4.52 -40.21 -0.84
N PHE A 408 4.66 -39.05 -0.20
CA PHE A 408 5.91 -38.55 0.40
C PHE A 408 5.58 -37.64 1.61
N PRO A 409 6.53 -37.42 2.56
CA PRO A 409 6.24 -37.33 4.00
C PRO A 409 6.34 -35.88 4.56
N PRO A 410 6.17 -35.66 5.88
CA PRO A 410 5.90 -34.34 6.44
C PRO A 410 7.14 -33.62 7.02
N GLU A 411 7.43 -32.42 6.50
CA GLU A 411 8.35 -31.42 7.07
C GLU A 411 7.90 -30.00 6.63
N THR A 412 8.11 -28.90 7.35
CA THR A 412 8.38 -28.67 8.79
C THR A 412 7.84 -27.27 9.16
N ASP A 413 7.17 -27.21 10.31
CA ASP A 413 7.16 -26.18 11.36
C ASP A 413 7.60 -24.68 11.14
N PHE A 414 6.92 -23.79 11.89
CA PHE A 414 7.18 -22.35 12.19
C PHE A 414 6.83 -21.19 11.20
N ASP A 415 5.79 -20.43 11.61
CA ASP A 415 5.67 -18.95 11.80
C ASP A 415 6.51 -17.94 10.97
N GLY A 416 6.04 -16.75 10.57
CA GLY A 416 4.90 -15.93 11.02
C GLY A 416 5.32 -14.47 11.29
N PHE A 417 4.76 -13.48 10.56
CA PHE A 417 4.51 -12.04 10.87
C PHE A 417 4.54 -11.15 9.59
N MET A 418 3.87 -9.98 9.45
CA MET A 418 2.60 -9.41 9.94
C MET A 418 2.46 -7.94 9.42
N ILE A 419 1.25 -7.33 9.48
CA ILE A 419 0.92 -5.87 9.31
C ILE A 419 0.89 -5.32 7.83
N SER A 420 -0.04 -4.50 7.31
CA SER A 420 -0.99 -3.42 7.75
C SER A 420 -0.42 -1.96 7.69
N LEU A 421 -1.13 -0.88 7.33
CA LEU A 421 -2.50 -0.64 6.84
C LEU A 421 -2.50 0.47 5.74
N ALA A 422 -3.54 0.51 4.90
CA ALA A 422 -3.75 1.39 3.74
C ALA A 422 -3.84 2.93 3.96
N TYR A 423 -3.41 3.70 2.94
CA TYR A 423 -4.02 4.87 2.24
C TYR A 423 -4.86 6.01 2.87
N ARG A 424 -4.95 7.09 2.04
CA ARG A 424 -5.74 8.36 1.99
C ARG A 424 -4.90 9.63 2.22
N ASN A 425 -5.00 10.74 1.45
CA ASN A 425 -5.93 11.17 0.39
C ASN A 425 -5.23 11.94 -0.76
N LEU A 426 -5.95 12.19 -1.87
CA LEU A 426 -5.58 13.06 -3.02
C LEU A 426 -6.11 14.51 -2.85
N GLY A 427 -5.48 15.50 -3.51
CA GLY A 427 -6.04 16.86 -3.60
C GLY A 427 -5.11 17.97 -4.14
N HIS A 428 -5.01 18.08 -5.47
CA HIS A 428 -4.49 19.22 -6.27
C HIS A 428 -3.01 19.68 -6.18
N ILE A 429 -2.50 20.08 -7.35
CA ILE A 429 -1.11 20.45 -7.65
C ILE A 429 -0.94 21.98 -7.65
N THR A 430 0.02 22.50 -6.88
CA THR A 430 1.03 23.51 -7.26
C THR A 430 1.75 24.09 -6.04
N LYS A 431 3.04 24.46 -6.20
CA LYS A 431 3.96 25.07 -5.22
C LYS A 431 4.40 24.17 -4.04
N PHE A 432 5.62 23.66 -4.15
CA PHE A 432 6.39 23.18 -3.01
C PHE A 432 6.98 24.36 -2.20
N ARG A 433 7.40 24.07 -0.95
CA ARG A 433 8.53 24.78 -0.32
C ARG A 433 9.38 23.80 0.49
N VAL A 434 10.68 24.10 0.54
CA VAL A 434 11.75 23.21 1.03
C VAL A 434 12.01 23.34 2.55
N SER A 435 12.38 22.19 3.11
CA SER A 435 13.16 21.91 4.33
C SER A 435 12.70 22.37 5.72
N GLN A 436 13.25 21.64 6.69
CA GLN A 436 13.19 21.88 8.12
C GLN A 436 13.77 23.25 8.47
N THR A 437 13.07 24.01 9.31
CA THR A 437 13.69 25.07 10.14
C THR A 437 13.79 24.58 11.58
N PRO A 438 14.88 24.88 12.30
CA PRO A 438 15.06 24.44 13.68
C PRO A 438 14.00 25.05 14.60
N ARG A 439 13.69 24.37 15.71
CA ARG A 439 12.69 24.79 16.71
C ARG A 439 13.04 26.15 17.34
N ILE A 440 12.54 27.25 16.77
CA ILE A 440 12.48 28.54 17.46
C ILE A 440 11.53 28.38 18.67
N LYS A 441 12.10 28.32 19.88
CA LYS A 441 11.33 28.45 21.13
C LYS A 441 10.70 29.84 21.15
N ARG A 442 9.36 29.92 21.00
CA ARG A 442 8.62 31.19 21.15
C ARG A 442 8.89 31.77 22.55
N ASN A 443 9.55 32.92 22.62
CA ASN A 443 9.62 33.72 23.84
C ASN A 443 8.20 34.15 24.22
N ARG A 444 7.61 33.52 25.25
CA ARG A 444 6.38 34.03 25.87
C ARG A 444 6.72 35.30 26.65
N PRO A 445 5.95 36.40 26.51
CA PRO A 445 6.16 37.61 27.30
C PRO A 445 6.22 37.31 28.80
N ALA A 446 7.16 37.94 29.51
CA ALA A 446 7.38 37.71 30.92
C ALA A 446 6.26 38.35 31.77
N VAL A 447 5.19 37.59 32.03
CA VAL A 447 4.04 37.97 32.87
C VAL A 447 4.34 38.09 34.38
N SER A 448 5.62 38.19 34.76
CA SER A 448 6.10 38.44 36.13
C SER A 448 7.28 39.39 36.04
N CYS A 449 7.33 40.40 36.91
CA CYS A 449 8.47 41.32 36.97
C CYS A 449 9.80 40.58 37.20
N SER A 450 10.90 41.19 36.77
CA SER A 450 12.26 40.64 36.88
C SER A 450 12.58 40.11 38.29
N THR A 451 12.26 40.87 39.35
CA THR A 451 12.50 40.52 40.75
C THR A 451 11.72 39.28 41.21
N CYS A 452 10.41 39.22 40.89
CA CYS A 452 9.58 38.05 41.24
C CYS A 452 9.98 36.81 40.44
N ARG A 453 10.35 36.98 39.16
CA ARG A 453 10.81 35.90 38.29
C ARG A 453 12.13 35.30 38.80
N ALA A 454 13.12 36.14 39.14
CA ALA A 454 14.39 35.71 39.71
C ALA A 454 14.22 34.95 41.03
N ARG A 455 13.27 35.39 41.89
CA ARG A 455 12.98 34.76 43.18
C ARG A 455 11.92 33.65 43.13
N LYS A 456 11.48 33.25 41.93
CA LYS A 456 10.43 32.24 41.68
C LYS A 456 9.14 32.45 42.50
N GLN A 457 8.75 33.71 42.75
CA GLN A 457 7.54 34.06 43.51
C GLN A 457 6.43 34.59 42.60
N LYS A 458 5.17 34.38 43.00
CA LYS A 458 3.99 34.81 42.24
C LYS A 458 3.92 36.35 42.20
N CYS A 459 4.01 36.93 41.02
CA CYS A 459 3.85 38.36 40.79
C CYS A 459 2.36 38.69 40.61
N ASP A 460 1.87 39.75 41.25
CA ASP A 460 0.52 40.30 41.09
C ASP A 460 0.41 41.29 39.91
N ARG A 461 1.54 41.55 39.22
CA ARG A 461 1.66 42.32 37.96
C ARG A 461 1.32 43.81 38.07
N GLN A 462 1.18 44.33 39.29
CA GLN A 462 1.17 45.78 39.53
C GLN A 462 2.59 46.36 39.38
N GLN A 463 2.69 47.67 39.17
CA GLN A 463 3.97 48.39 38.98
C GLN A 463 4.06 49.54 40.00
N PRO A 464 4.88 49.43 41.07
CA PRO A 464 5.64 48.24 41.49
C PRO A 464 4.72 47.13 42.03
N CYS A 465 5.19 45.88 41.97
CA CYS A 465 4.40 44.72 42.37
C CYS A 465 4.20 44.64 43.89
N GLY A 466 3.05 44.19 44.39
CA GLY A 466 2.78 44.10 45.83
C GLY A 466 3.80 43.23 46.61
N PRO A 467 4.23 42.06 46.10
CA PRO A 467 5.34 41.29 46.66
C PRO A 467 6.69 42.03 46.67
N CYS A 468 6.91 42.94 45.73
CA CYS A 468 8.09 43.80 45.63
C CYS A 468 8.02 44.94 46.66
N GLN A 469 6.83 45.50 46.82
CA GLN A 469 6.50 46.61 47.72
C GLN A 469 6.58 46.18 49.18
N LYS A 470 6.00 45.03 49.55
CA LYS A 470 6.11 44.41 50.88
C LYS A 470 7.53 44.02 51.29
N ARG A 471 8.48 43.97 50.33
CA ARG A 471 9.89 43.61 50.56
C ARG A 471 10.85 44.79 50.43
N GLY A 472 10.36 46.03 50.26
CA GLY A 472 11.19 47.23 50.14
C GLY A 472 12.04 47.32 48.86
N VAL A 473 11.85 46.42 47.89
CA VAL A 473 12.64 46.36 46.62
C VAL A 473 11.85 46.94 45.44
N GLN A 474 11.11 48.01 45.70
CA GLN A 474 10.19 48.66 44.76
C GLN A 474 10.93 49.13 43.49
N ASN A 475 12.10 49.74 43.68
CA ASN A 475 12.93 50.30 42.61
C ASN A 475 13.56 49.24 41.69
N SER A 476 13.51 47.96 42.06
CA SER A 476 14.01 46.83 41.25
C SER A 476 12.90 46.08 40.51
N CYS A 477 11.65 46.54 40.61
CA CYS A 477 10.49 45.93 39.98
C CYS A 477 10.31 46.47 38.56
N HIS A 478 10.65 45.64 37.55
CA HIS A 478 10.44 45.98 36.15
C HIS A 478 9.63 44.89 35.43
N LEU A 479 8.49 45.29 34.82
CA LEU A 479 7.83 44.56 33.73
C LEU A 479 8.19 45.23 32.40
N GLU A 480 8.45 44.44 31.36
CA GLU A 480 8.69 44.93 30.00
C GLU A 480 7.40 45.48 29.37
N PRO A 481 7.38 46.73 28.85
CA PRO A 481 6.19 47.31 28.25
C PRO A 481 6.06 46.95 26.76
N THR A 482 4.93 46.31 26.38
CA THR A 482 4.58 46.11 24.97
C THR A 482 3.74 47.28 24.44
N SER A 483 4.35 48.16 23.65
CA SER A 483 3.64 49.17 22.86
C SER A 483 4.04 49.07 21.38
N ARG A 484 3.11 49.30 20.46
CA ARG A 484 3.45 49.55 19.04
C ARG A 484 2.45 50.55 18.42
N PRO A 485 2.89 51.55 17.64
CA PRO A 485 2.02 52.57 17.03
C PRO A 485 1.23 52.05 15.79
N PRO A 486 0.33 52.86 15.19
CA PRO A 486 -0.58 52.42 14.13
C PRO A 486 0.12 52.11 12.78
N ALA A 487 -0.64 51.51 11.87
CA ALA A 487 -0.11 50.78 10.72
C ALA A 487 0.39 51.66 9.56
N ALA A 488 1.67 51.47 9.19
CA ALA A 488 2.20 51.78 7.87
C ALA A 488 2.08 50.56 6.93
N SER A 489 2.04 50.81 5.62
CA SER A 489 1.64 49.86 4.58
C SER A 489 2.55 48.62 4.44
N LEU A 490 1.98 47.56 3.85
CA LEU A 490 2.54 46.21 3.84
C LEU A 490 3.84 46.06 3.00
N ALA A 491 4.18 47.05 2.16
CA ALA A 491 5.31 46.97 1.24
C ALA A 491 6.68 47.16 1.93
N SER A 492 6.80 48.05 2.92
CA SER A 492 8.10 48.38 3.54
C SER A 492 8.59 47.36 4.58
N ARG A 493 7.73 46.44 5.03
CA ARG A 493 8.08 45.41 6.05
C ARG A 493 8.76 44.17 5.47
N VAL A 494 8.78 44.02 4.15
CA VAL A 494 9.45 42.88 3.49
C VAL A 494 10.97 43.14 3.42
N ASP A 495 11.37 44.38 3.14
CA ASP A 495 12.76 44.74 2.86
C ASP A 495 13.67 44.70 4.10
N SER A 496 13.23 45.27 5.24
CA SER A 496 14.04 45.31 6.46
C SER A 496 14.35 43.91 7.01
N ARG A 497 13.41 42.97 6.85
CA ARG A 497 13.54 41.62 7.37
C ARG A 497 14.49 40.76 6.53
N VAL A 498 14.52 40.96 5.21
CA VAL A 498 15.51 40.33 4.33
C VAL A 498 16.92 40.86 4.64
N GLN A 499 17.08 42.16 4.93
CA GLN A 499 18.38 42.72 5.32
C GLN A 499 18.86 42.26 6.72
N ASP A 500 17.95 42.08 7.68
CA ASP A 500 18.32 41.55 9.00
C ASP A 500 18.63 40.04 8.98
N GLU A 501 17.91 39.24 8.17
CA GLU A 501 18.23 37.83 7.94
C GLU A 501 19.56 37.68 7.17
N LEU A 502 19.89 38.58 6.23
CA LEU A 502 21.22 38.65 5.58
C LEU A 502 22.35 38.98 6.57
N ARG A 503 22.16 39.98 7.45
CA ARG A 503 23.16 40.30 8.50
C ARG A 503 23.34 39.16 9.51
N GLN A 504 22.26 38.47 9.88
CA GLN A 504 22.36 37.28 10.74
C GLN A 504 23.09 36.13 10.04
N MET A 505 22.80 35.85 8.77
CA MET A 505 23.54 34.84 7.98
C MET A 505 25.02 35.18 7.86
N GLN A 506 25.39 36.45 7.62
CA GLN A 506 26.79 36.88 7.60
C GLN A 506 27.47 36.67 8.96
N SER A 507 26.81 37.01 10.08
CA SER A 507 27.38 36.77 11.42
C SER A 507 27.48 35.28 11.79
N LEU A 508 26.57 34.44 11.29
CA LEU A 508 26.60 32.98 11.45
C LEU A 508 27.71 32.35 10.61
N LEU A 509 27.93 32.81 9.37
CA LEU A 509 29.08 32.40 8.56
C LEU A 509 30.39 32.74 9.29
N GLN A 510 30.49 33.97 9.79
CA GLN A 510 31.70 34.45 10.47
C GLN A 510 31.95 33.76 11.83
N SER A 511 30.89 33.26 12.47
CA SER A 511 30.97 32.39 13.65
C SER A 511 31.37 30.95 13.30
N LEU A 512 30.89 30.39 12.17
CA LEU A 512 31.23 29.03 11.74
C LEU A 512 32.70 28.93 11.29
N LEU A 513 33.20 29.96 10.62
CA LEU A 513 34.60 30.12 10.21
C LEU A 513 35.61 30.29 11.38
N SER A 514 35.21 30.06 12.64
CA SER A 514 36.03 30.35 13.83
C SER A 514 36.20 29.18 14.83
N GLN A 515 35.91 27.94 14.43
CA GLN A 515 36.33 26.75 15.19
C GLN A 515 37.08 25.71 14.32
N PRO A 516 38.16 25.07 14.85
CA PRO A 516 39.13 24.37 14.02
C PRO A 516 38.79 22.90 13.76
N ASN A 517 38.27 22.61 12.55
CA ASN A 517 38.39 21.34 11.77
C ASN A 517 37.22 21.21 10.76
N GLN A 518 36.97 22.21 9.91
CA GLN A 518 35.84 22.19 8.96
C GLN A 518 36.18 21.93 7.48
N ASP A 519 37.47 21.92 7.11
CA ASP A 519 37.90 21.87 5.70
C ASP A 519 37.63 20.55 4.98
N GLN A 520 37.22 19.47 5.68
CA GLN A 520 36.86 18.20 5.03
C GLN A 520 35.35 18.04 4.79
N VAL A 521 34.49 18.63 5.62
CA VAL A 521 33.03 18.42 5.55
C VAL A 521 32.37 19.42 4.60
N ALA A 522 32.83 20.68 4.59
CA ALA A 522 32.31 21.70 3.67
C ALA A 522 32.60 21.33 2.20
N THR A 523 33.84 20.92 1.91
CA THR A 523 34.29 20.54 0.57
C THR A 523 33.53 19.35 -0.01
N SER A 524 33.11 18.39 0.83
CA SER A 524 32.26 17.26 0.39
C SER A 524 30.87 17.74 -0.07
N CYS A 525 30.24 18.67 0.65
CA CYS A 525 28.94 19.24 0.25
C CYS A 525 29.04 20.14 -1.00
N GLU A 526 30.12 20.88 -1.18
CA GLU A 526 30.34 21.70 -2.38
C GLU A 526 30.64 20.84 -3.63
N ASN A 527 31.43 19.78 -3.48
CA ASN A 527 31.67 18.79 -4.54
C ASN A 527 30.37 18.09 -4.96
N LEU A 528 29.51 17.74 -4.01
CA LEU A 528 28.18 17.15 -4.25
C LEU A 528 27.28 18.10 -5.07
N ALA A 529 27.24 19.39 -4.70
CA ALA A 529 26.48 20.40 -5.45
C ALA A 529 27.02 20.58 -6.89
N ALA A 530 28.35 20.66 -7.04
CA ALA A 530 29.00 20.76 -8.35
C ALA A 530 28.81 19.50 -9.22
N GLY A 531 28.71 18.30 -8.62
CA GLY A 531 28.32 17.06 -9.31
C GLY A 531 26.93 17.16 -9.93
N VAL A 532 25.94 17.61 -9.14
CA VAL A 532 24.54 17.76 -9.58
C VAL A 532 24.39 18.81 -10.69
N ASP A 533 25.05 19.98 -10.59
CA ASP A 533 24.94 21.01 -11.63
C ASP A 533 25.68 20.65 -12.94
N ARG A 534 26.75 19.85 -12.90
CA ARG A 534 27.37 19.28 -14.12
C ARG A 534 26.42 18.33 -14.86
N ILE A 535 25.72 17.45 -14.12
CA ILE A 535 24.68 16.57 -14.67
C ILE A 535 23.55 17.39 -15.30
N ARG A 536 23.13 18.47 -14.65
CA ARG A 536 22.07 19.39 -15.12
C ARG A 536 22.42 20.07 -16.45
N GLN A 537 23.65 20.53 -16.63
CA GLN A 537 24.10 21.14 -17.90
C GLN A 537 24.15 20.10 -19.05
N ALA A 538 24.63 18.88 -18.78
CA ALA A 538 24.67 17.80 -19.77
C ALA A 538 23.28 17.30 -20.22
N ILE A 539 22.25 17.46 -19.38
CA ILE A 539 20.86 17.10 -19.71
C ILE A 539 20.19 18.18 -20.58
N ASN A 540 20.33 19.47 -20.21
CA ASN A 540 19.65 20.55 -20.92
C ASN A 540 20.16 20.76 -22.36
N TYR A 541 21.40 20.40 -22.68
CA TYR A 541 21.97 20.60 -24.02
C TYR A 541 21.26 19.81 -25.14
N LYS A 542 20.59 18.68 -24.82
CA LYS A 542 19.82 17.90 -25.81
C LYS A 542 18.41 18.45 -26.07
N ALA A 543 17.77 19.10 -25.09
CA ALA A 543 16.38 19.56 -25.20
C ALA A 543 16.18 20.73 -26.19
N VAL A 544 17.27 21.43 -26.55
CA VAL A 544 17.23 22.63 -27.41
C VAL A 544 17.33 22.27 -28.91
N MET A 545 17.62 21.01 -29.26
CA MET A 545 17.97 20.57 -30.62
C MET A 545 17.10 19.43 -31.18
N ALA A 546 15.98 19.09 -30.55
CA ALA A 546 15.06 18.08 -31.06
C ALA A 546 14.24 18.62 -32.26
N PRO A 547 14.15 17.89 -33.40
CA PRO A 547 13.25 18.25 -34.50
C PRO A 547 11.78 18.20 -34.07
N GLN A 548 10.91 18.94 -34.76
CA GLN A 548 9.46 18.75 -34.59
C GLN A 548 9.02 17.47 -35.31
N VAL A 549 8.45 16.54 -34.55
CA VAL A 549 7.82 15.30 -35.02
C VAL A 549 6.31 15.48 -34.93
N ASP A 550 5.56 14.86 -35.86
CA ASP A 550 4.10 14.94 -35.92
C ASP A 550 3.44 14.54 -34.59
N GLN A 551 2.39 15.27 -34.19
CA GLN A 551 1.72 15.03 -32.91
C GLN A 551 1.01 13.66 -32.89
N PRO A 552 1.17 12.85 -31.82
CA PRO A 552 0.50 11.54 -31.73
C PRO A 552 -1.02 11.69 -31.59
N PRO A 553 -1.80 10.69 -32.05
CA PRO A 553 -3.26 10.78 -32.08
C PRO A 553 -3.88 10.73 -30.68
N ASP A 554 -4.58 11.80 -30.29
CA ASP A 554 -5.41 11.86 -29.07
C ASP A 554 -6.80 11.27 -29.33
N ILE A 555 -7.01 10.03 -28.88
CA ILE A 555 -8.30 9.34 -28.93
C ILE A 555 -9.20 9.60 -27.71
N VAL A 556 -8.72 10.32 -26.69
CA VAL A 556 -9.47 10.54 -25.43
C VAL A 556 -10.22 11.87 -25.45
N PHE A 557 -9.61 12.94 -25.98
CA PHE A 557 -10.23 14.28 -26.08
C PHE A 557 -10.19 14.89 -27.49
N GLY A 558 -9.54 14.23 -28.46
CA GLY A 558 -9.24 14.79 -29.78
C GLY A 558 -10.30 14.58 -30.87
N SER A 559 -10.27 15.46 -31.87
CA SER A 559 -11.15 15.44 -33.05
C SER A 559 -10.55 14.65 -34.21
N LEU A 560 -10.17 13.38 -34.00
CA LEU A 560 -9.65 12.54 -35.07
C LEU A 560 -10.73 12.22 -36.13
N ALA A 561 -10.35 12.31 -37.40
CA ALA A 561 -11.21 11.95 -38.52
C ALA A 561 -11.52 10.45 -38.51
N LYS A 562 -12.82 10.10 -38.59
CA LYS A 562 -13.24 8.69 -38.71
C LYS A 562 -12.58 8.03 -39.92
N ALA A 563 -12.23 6.76 -39.79
CA ALA A 563 -11.83 5.89 -40.89
C ALA A 563 -13.09 5.30 -41.54
N THR A 564 -13.17 5.43 -42.85
CA THR A 564 -14.01 4.56 -43.68
C THR A 564 -13.27 3.24 -43.94
N LEU A 565 -13.97 2.26 -44.51
CA LEU A 565 -13.31 1.03 -44.94
C LEU A 565 -12.40 1.25 -46.16
N GLU A 566 -12.69 2.27 -46.97
CA GLU A 566 -11.82 2.71 -48.07
C GLU A 566 -10.49 3.30 -47.56
N ASP A 567 -10.53 4.12 -46.50
CA ASP A 567 -9.33 4.61 -45.81
C ASP A 567 -8.44 3.45 -45.31
N VAL A 568 -9.06 2.41 -44.73
CA VAL A 568 -8.36 1.22 -44.23
C VAL A 568 -7.62 0.51 -45.37
N LEU A 569 -8.29 0.28 -46.51
CA LEU A 569 -7.70 -0.39 -47.66
C LEU A 569 -6.64 0.47 -48.37
N ALA A 570 -6.75 1.81 -48.31
CA ALA A 570 -5.77 2.72 -48.89
C ALA A 570 -4.45 2.82 -48.10
N VAL A 571 -4.47 2.52 -46.79
CA VAL A 571 -3.27 2.57 -45.92
C VAL A 571 -2.64 1.18 -45.69
N LEU A 572 -3.37 0.10 -45.99
CA LEU A 572 -2.82 -1.26 -45.97
C LEU A 572 -1.69 -1.41 -47.01
N PRO A 573 -0.53 -1.99 -46.63
CA PRO A 573 0.49 -2.40 -47.59
C PRO A 573 -0.02 -3.47 -48.57
N SER A 574 0.82 -3.86 -49.53
CA SER A 574 0.52 -5.06 -50.32
C SER A 574 0.30 -6.26 -49.39
N ARG A 575 -0.47 -7.26 -49.83
CA ARG A 575 -0.67 -8.48 -49.04
C ARG A 575 0.67 -9.15 -48.69
N GLN A 576 1.62 -9.18 -49.63
CA GLN A 576 2.95 -9.74 -49.41
C GLN A 576 3.74 -8.99 -48.31
N ASP A 577 3.70 -7.65 -48.30
CA ASP A 577 4.37 -6.85 -47.27
C ASP A 577 3.67 -7.00 -45.92
N SER A 578 2.33 -7.02 -45.92
CA SER A 578 1.51 -7.23 -44.73
C SER A 578 1.75 -8.61 -44.11
N ASP A 579 1.83 -9.65 -44.93
CA ASP A 579 2.13 -11.03 -44.51
C ASP A 579 3.51 -11.06 -43.84
N ASN A 580 4.54 -10.47 -44.47
CA ASN A 580 5.87 -10.38 -43.89
C ASN A 580 5.87 -9.67 -42.52
N ILE A 581 5.26 -8.49 -42.41
CA ILE A 581 5.21 -7.70 -41.16
C ILE A 581 4.44 -8.45 -40.06
N VAL A 582 3.32 -9.09 -40.40
CA VAL A 582 2.53 -9.91 -39.47
C VAL A 582 3.32 -11.13 -39.01
N LEU A 583 4.02 -11.84 -39.91
CA LEU A 583 4.91 -12.93 -39.52
C LEU A 583 6.05 -12.45 -38.62
N THR A 584 6.65 -11.28 -38.87
CA THR A 584 7.66 -10.70 -38.00
C THR A 584 7.12 -10.45 -36.59
N TYR A 585 5.92 -9.89 -36.46
CA TYR A 585 5.27 -9.68 -35.16
C TYR A 585 4.94 -11.01 -34.45
N LEU A 586 4.29 -11.96 -35.13
CA LEU A 586 3.88 -13.23 -34.52
C LEU A 586 5.07 -14.12 -34.12
N ASN A 587 6.23 -13.96 -34.77
CA ASN A 587 7.48 -14.62 -34.38
C ASN A 587 8.26 -13.85 -33.30
N ALA A 588 7.87 -12.62 -32.95
CA ALA A 588 8.52 -11.78 -31.95
C ALA A 588 8.12 -12.21 -30.52
N ARG A 589 8.53 -13.41 -30.07
CA ARG A 589 8.10 -14.03 -28.80
C ARG A 589 8.30 -13.14 -27.55
N HIS A 590 9.19 -12.15 -27.58
CA HIS A 590 9.40 -11.18 -26.50
C HIS A 590 8.43 -10.00 -26.46
N ILE A 591 7.73 -9.76 -27.56
CA ILE A 591 7.01 -8.52 -27.85
C ILE A 591 5.54 -8.82 -28.18
N ALA A 592 5.28 -9.92 -28.89
CA ALA A 592 3.94 -10.40 -29.17
C ALA A 592 3.14 -10.55 -27.87
N VAL A 593 1.94 -9.96 -27.84
CA VAL A 593 1.10 -9.97 -26.65
C VAL A 593 0.45 -11.35 -26.48
N PRO A 594 0.39 -11.91 -25.27
CA PRO A 594 -0.15 -13.26 -25.05
C PRO A 594 -1.66 -13.36 -25.30
N PHE A 595 -2.35 -12.22 -25.41
CA PHE A 595 -3.79 -12.15 -25.61
C PHE A 595 -4.24 -12.10 -27.08
N ILE A 596 -3.32 -12.13 -28.05
CA ILE A 596 -3.65 -12.37 -29.45
C ILE A 596 -3.33 -13.83 -29.75
N HIS A 597 -4.35 -14.68 -29.82
CA HIS A 597 -4.17 -16.10 -30.09
C HIS A 597 -3.72 -16.30 -31.55
N ILE A 598 -2.52 -16.85 -31.76
CA ILE A 598 -1.84 -16.87 -33.06
C ILE A 598 -2.70 -17.50 -34.16
N HIS A 599 -3.29 -18.67 -33.91
CA HIS A 599 -4.08 -19.39 -34.92
C HIS A 599 -5.43 -18.73 -35.21
N GLN A 600 -6.06 -18.12 -34.20
CA GLN A 600 -7.30 -17.37 -34.38
C GLN A 600 -7.04 -16.09 -35.19
N PHE A 601 -5.98 -15.36 -34.85
CA PHE A 601 -5.60 -14.14 -35.56
C PHE A 601 -5.27 -14.44 -37.03
N ARG A 602 -4.55 -15.52 -37.32
CA ARG A 602 -4.28 -15.98 -38.71
C ARG A 602 -5.56 -16.25 -39.49
N ARG A 603 -6.52 -17.00 -38.93
CA ARG A 603 -7.81 -17.26 -39.60
C ARG A 603 -8.60 -15.98 -39.85
N GLN A 604 -8.65 -15.07 -38.88
CA GLN A 604 -9.31 -13.77 -39.03
C GLN A 604 -8.62 -12.88 -40.10
N TYR A 605 -7.28 -12.93 -40.16
CA TYR A 605 -6.47 -12.20 -41.14
C TYR A 605 -6.64 -12.73 -42.57
N GLU A 606 -6.71 -14.06 -42.74
CA GLU A 606 -7.06 -14.67 -44.02
C GLU A 606 -8.50 -14.34 -44.45
N ALA A 607 -9.46 -14.41 -43.52
CA ALA A 607 -10.85 -14.01 -43.77
C ALA A 607 -10.97 -12.53 -44.17
N PHE A 608 -10.19 -11.65 -43.54
CA PHE A 608 -10.08 -10.24 -43.93
C PHE A 608 -9.60 -10.08 -45.38
N TRP A 609 -8.52 -10.74 -45.80
CA TRP A 609 -8.06 -10.64 -47.19
C TRP A 609 -9.02 -11.24 -48.22
N ASN A 610 -9.84 -12.22 -47.82
CA ASN A 610 -10.85 -12.82 -48.69
C ASN A 610 -12.09 -11.92 -48.87
N ASN A 611 -12.49 -11.16 -47.84
CA ASN A 611 -13.54 -10.16 -47.94
C ASN A 611 -13.23 -8.91 -47.10
N PRO A 612 -12.37 -8.00 -47.60
CA PRO A 612 -12.00 -6.81 -46.85
C PRO A 612 -13.20 -5.88 -46.62
N GLY A 613 -14.21 -5.96 -47.49
CA GLY A 613 -15.45 -5.16 -47.47
C GLY A 613 -16.38 -5.41 -46.28
N SER A 614 -16.16 -6.46 -45.47
CA SER A 614 -16.95 -6.76 -44.27
C SER A 614 -16.16 -6.70 -42.96
N ALA A 615 -14.99 -6.06 -42.96
CA ALA A 615 -14.11 -6.03 -41.79
C ALA A 615 -14.71 -5.24 -40.61
N ASN A 616 -14.63 -5.79 -39.40
CA ASN A 616 -14.92 -5.05 -38.17
C ASN A 616 -13.79 -4.02 -37.94
N LEU A 617 -14.13 -2.73 -37.81
CA LEU A 617 -13.14 -1.66 -37.64
C LEU A 617 -12.34 -1.75 -36.33
N LEU A 618 -12.90 -2.33 -35.26
CA LEU A 618 -12.15 -2.60 -34.03
C LEU A 618 -11.12 -3.71 -34.26
N TRP A 619 -11.48 -4.76 -35.01
CA TRP A 619 -10.52 -5.78 -35.42
C TRP A 619 -9.44 -5.21 -36.37
N ALA A 620 -9.81 -4.31 -37.29
CA ALA A 620 -8.85 -3.61 -38.14
C ALA A 620 -7.87 -2.75 -37.31
N SER A 621 -8.30 -2.19 -36.17
CA SER A 621 -7.37 -1.54 -35.23
C SER A 621 -6.35 -2.51 -34.62
N ILE A 622 -6.76 -3.75 -34.29
CA ILE A 622 -5.83 -4.79 -33.83
C ILE A 622 -4.81 -5.08 -34.93
N LEU A 623 -5.25 -5.28 -36.18
CA LEU A 623 -4.37 -5.51 -37.33
C LEU A 623 -3.38 -4.36 -37.53
N PHE A 624 -3.83 -3.10 -37.56
CA PHE A 624 -2.91 -1.96 -37.70
C PHE A 624 -1.95 -1.80 -36.52
N SER A 625 -2.37 -2.16 -35.30
CA SER A 625 -1.47 -2.17 -34.14
C SER A 625 -0.41 -3.28 -34.24
N VAL A 626 -0.77 -4.46 -34.76
CA VAL A 626 0.17 -5.55 -35.09
C VAL A 626 1.17 -5.10 -36.17
N LEU A 627 0.69 -4.47 -37.24
CA LEU A 627 1.54 -3.92 -38.31
C LEU A 627 2.47 -2.80 -37.78
N ALA A 628 1.97 -1.94 -36.90
CA ALA A 628 2.76 -0.87 -36.28
C ALA A 628 3.97 -1.38 -35.51
N VAL A 629 3.79 -2.43 -34.69
CA VAL A 629 4.89 -3.04 -33.93
C VAL A 629 5.80 -3.83 -34.86
N GLY A 630 5.24 -4.65 -35.76
CA GLY A 630 6.01 -5.45 -36.71
C GLY A 630 6.93 -4.62 -37.62
N ALA A 631 6.53 -3.41 -38.01
CA ALA A 631 7.31 -2.53 -38.89
C ALA A 631 8.56 -1.90 -38.26
N ILE A 632 8.70 -1.92 -36.92
CA ILE A 632 9.90 -1.42 -36.21
C ILE A 632 10.99 -2.50 -36.14
N MET A 633 10.59 -3.77 -36.12
CA MET A 633 11.44 -4.93 -35.80
C MET A 633 12.59 -5.30 -36.76
N PRO A 634 12.52 -5.16 -38.10
CA PRO A 634 13.41 -5.93 -38.99
C PRO A 634 14.92 -5.69 -38.85
N ASP A 635 15.41 -4.44 -38.84
CA ASP A 635 16.82 -4.16 -39.18
C ASP A 635 17.55 -3.13 -38.27
N GLY A 636 17.03 -2.83 -37.08
CA GLY A 636 17.64 -1.83 -36.17
C GLY A 636 17.62 -0.38 -36.67
N ARG A 637 17.02 -0.14 -37.85
CA ARG A 637 16.49 1.12 -38.33
C ARG A 637 15.01 0.89 -38.64
N GLY A 638 14.18 0.86 -37.60
CA GLY A 638 12.75 0.59 -37.76
C GLY A 638 12.10 1.58 -38.73
N ASN A 639 11.06 1.16 -39.46
CA ASN A 639 10.34 2.08 -40.35
C ASN A 639 9.36 2.93 -39.53
N HIS A 640 9.90 3.84 -38.72
CA HIS A 640 9.12 4.66 -37.78
C HIS A 640 8.02 5.48 -38.49
N HIS A 641 8.27 5.98 -39.71
CA HIS A 641 7.23 6.67 -40.49
C HIS A 641 6.05 5.75 -40.82
N GLN A 642 6.31 4.52 -41.29
CA GLN A 642 5.27 3.54 -41.60
C GLN A 642 4.55 3.04 -40.33
N SER A 643 5.29 2.81 -39.25
CA SER A 643 4.73 2.46 -37.95
C SER A 643 3.80 3.55 -37.39
N SER A 644 4.19 4.83 -37.50
CA SER A 644 3.37 5.97 -37.08
C SER A 644 2.07 6.07 -37.90
N ALA A 645 2.14 5.87 -39.21
CA ALA A 645 0.96 5.81 -40.07
C ALA A 645 -0.02 4.70 -39.66
N PHE A 646 0.50 3.52 -39.30
CA PHE A 646 -0.33 2.42 -38.78
C PHE A 646 -0.94 2.72 -37.40
N ILE A 647 -0.22 3.36 -36.48
CA ILE A 647 -0.77 3.81 -35.18
C ILE A 647 -1.90 4.83 -35.39
N SER A 648 -1.70 5.78 -36.30
CA SER A 648 -2.72 6.76 -36.68
C SER A 648 -3.97 6.08 -37.25
N MET A 649 -3.82 5.10 -38.16
CA MET A 649 -4.96 4.35 -38.68
C MET A 649 -5.65 3.50 -37.60
N SER A 650 -4.89 2.85 -36.72
CA SER A 650 -5.45 2.11 -35.57
C SER A 650 -6.30 3.03 -34.67
N ALA A 651 -5.84 4.25 -34.37
CA ALA A 651 -6.63 5.25 -33.63
C ALA A 651 -7.93 5.65 -34.36
N ARG A 652 -7.88 5.90 -35.67
CA ARG A 652 -9.08 6.20 -36.48
C ARG A 652 -10.06 5.02 -36.49
N CYS A 653 -9.55 3.79 -36.60
CA CYS A 653 -10.31 2.54 -36.55
C CYS A 653 -11.02 2.34 -35.21
N LEU A 654 -10.35 2.60 -34.07
CA LEU A 654 -10.97 2.58 -32.74
C LEU A 654 -12.21 3.50 -32.66
N ILE A 655 -12.04 4.78 -33.01
CA ILE A 655 -13.10 5.78 -32.96
C ILE A 655 -14.28 5.40 -33.86
N SER A 656 -13.98 4.86 -35.04
CA SER A 656 -14.99 4.52 -36.05
C SER A 656 -15.73 3.22 -35.72
N GLY A 657 -15.05 2.26 -35.11
CA GLY A 657 -15.62 1.08 -34.49
C GLY A 657 -16.33 1.34 -33.16
N GLN A 658 -16.37 2.59 -32.68
CA GLN A 658 -17.09 3.02 -31.48
C GLN A 658 -16.67 2.27 -30.19
N TYR A 659 -15.35 2.16 -29.95
CA TYR A 659 -14.78 1.44 -28.78
C TYR A 659 -15.46 1.77 -27.43
N SER A 660 -15.95 3.01 -27.26
CA SER A 660 -16.60 3.51 -26.05
C SER A 660 -17.97 2.87 -25.76
N THR A 661 -18.55 2.18 -26.74
CA THR A 661 -19.79 1.40 -26.59
C THR A 661 -19.55 0.01 -26.00
N ALA A 662 -18.29 -0.40 -25.78
CA ALA A 662 -17.91 -1.69 -25.20
C ALA A 662 -18.54 -2.87 -25.97
N THR A 663 -18.22 -2.96 -27.26
CA THR A 663 -18.63 -4.06 -28.14
C THR A 663 -17.55 -5.16 -28.22
N GLU A 664 -17.75 -6.15 -29.09
CA GLU A 664 -16.71 -7.13 -29.44
C GLU A 664 -15.43 -6.44 -29.96
N PHE A 665 -14.26 -7.01 -29.67
CA PHE A 665 -12.93 -6.44 -29.96
C PHE A 665 -12.60 -5.09 -29.29
N SER A 666 -13.52 -4.43 -28.57
CA SER A 666 -13.26 -3.11 -27.97
C SER A 666 -12.10 -3.12 -26.96
N VAL A 667 -11.97 -4.19 -26.17
CA VAL A 667 -10.91 -4.30 -25.14
C VAL A 667 -9.59 -4.66 -25.80
N GLU A 668 -9.62 -5.63 -26.69
CA GLU A 668 -8.48 -6.17 -27.45
C GLU A 668 -7.84 -5.08 -28.31
N ALA A 669 -8.65 -4.29 -29.02
CA ALA A 669 -8.20 -3.18 -29.85
C ALA A 669 -7.58 -2.05 -29.03
N LEU A 670 -8.17 -1.67 -27.90
CA LEU A 670 -7.61 -0.65 -27.00
C LEU A 670 -6.31 -1.12 -26.33
N ALA A 671 -6.26 -2.37 -25.88
CA ALA A 671 -5.06 -2.95 -25.27
C ALA A 671 -3.91 -3.09 -26.28
N MET A 672 -4.21 -3.53 -27.50
CA MET A 672 -3.19 -3.66 -28.55
C MET A 672 -2.74 -2.29 -29.11
N HIS A 673 -3.65 -1.30 -29.18
CA HIS A 673 -3.28 0.07 -29.53
C HIS A 673 -2.37 0.70 -28.46
N LEU A 674 -2.70 0.54 -27.17
CA LEU A 674 -1.83 0.95 -26.06
C LEU A 674 -0.44 0.31 -26.18
N HIS A 675 -0.39 -1.00 -26.43
CA HIS A 675 0.87 -1.73 -26.63
C HIS A 675 1.68 -1.17 -27.80
N ALA A 676 1.07 -0.96 -28.97
CA ALA A 676 1.75 -0.36 -30.13
C ALA A 676 2.27 1.05 -29.83
N ARG A 677 1.51 1.86 -29.07
CA ARG A 677 1.95 3.19 -28.64
C ARG A 677 3.11 3.15 -27.64
N CYS A 678 3.16 2.17 -26.74
CA CYS A 678 4.31 1.96 -25.85
C CYS A 678 5.58 1.58 -26.66
N PHE A 679 5.46 0.71 -27.65
CA PHE A 679 6.59 0.26 -28.48
C PHE A 679 7.13 1.29 -29.47
N HIS A 680 6.36 2.33 -29.78
CA HIS A 680 6.74 3.39 -30.71
C HIS A 680 7.40 4.61 -30.04
N GLN A 681 7.51 4.64 -28.71
CA GLN A 681 7.85 5.87 -27.97
C GLN A 681 9.19 6.52 -28.39
N GLU A 682 9.11 7.79 -28.80
CA GLU A 682 10.12 8.80 -28.52
C GLU A 682 9.72 9.59 -27.25
N ASP A 683 10.10 9.07 -26.07
CA ASP A 683 10.15 9.70 -24.73
C ASP A 683 8.87 10.42 -24.17
N ARG A 684 8.24 9.81 -23.14
CA ARG A 684 7.37 10.45 -22.10
C ARG A 684 6.01 11.04 -22.52
N ASP A 685 5.08 10.21 -22.99
CA ASP A 685 3.66 10.61 -23.09
C ASP A 685 2.79 10.09 -21.92
N ILE A 686 2.48 10.99 -20.96
CA ILE A 686 1.58 10.71 -19.83
C ILE A 686 0.16 10.30 -20.26
N ASN A 687 -0.25 10.61 -21.50
CA ASN A 687 -1.55 10.18 -22.02
C ASN A 687 -1.64 8.66 -22.17
N LEU A 688 -0.53 7.91 -22.15
CA LEU A 688 -0.57 6.44 -22.11
C LEU A 688 -1.19 5.91 -20.80
N SER A 689 -0.95 6.56 -19.66
CA SER A 689 -1.66 6.21 -18.41
C SER A 689 -3.16 6.53 -18.47
N GLN A 690 -3.55 7.57 -19.21
CA GLN A 690 -4.96 7.91 -19.42
C GLN A 690 -5.65 6.89 -20.35
N LEU A 691 -4.99 6.53 -21.45
CA LEU A 691 -5.41 5.46 -22.35
C LEU A 691 -5.52 4.13 -21.60
N HIS A 692 -4.53 3.77 -20.78
CA HIS A 692 -4.58 2.57 -19.96
C HIS A 692 -5.77 2.58 -18.99
N ALA A 693 -6.02 3.70 -18.29
CA ALA A 693 -7.18 3.85 -17.42
C ALA A 693 -8.51 3.66 -18.18
N LEU A 694 -8.61 4.22 -19.39
CA LEU A 694 -9.75 4.03 -20.29
C LEU A 694 -9.92 2.56 -20.68
N THR A 695 -8.85 1.88 -21.12
CA THR A 695 -8.87 0.44 -21.46
C THR A 695 -9.34 -0.41 -20.28
N VAL A 696 -8.85 -0.14 -19.06
CA VAL A 696 -9.29 -0.84 -17.84
C VAL A 696 -10.79 -0.62 -17.57
N ARG A 697 -11.32 0.59 -17.80
CA ARG A 697 -12.77 0.85 -17.65
C ARG A 697 -13.62 0.13 -18.69
N ILE A 698 -13.21 0.09 -19.95
CA ILE A 698 -13.91 -0.68 -20.99
C ILE A 698 -13.83 -2.20 -20.71
N ALA A 699 -12.68 -2.70 -20.25
CA ALA A 699 -12.52 -4.09 -19.79
C ALA A 699 -13.44 -4.41 -18.60
N GLN A 700 -13.59 -3.48 -17.66
CA GLN A 700 -14.52 -3.63 -16.53
C GLN A 700 -15.98 -3.68 -16.99
N GLN A 701 -16.40 -2.81 -17.91
CA GLN A 701 -17.74 -2.84 -18.53
C GLN A 701 -18.05 -4.16 -19.27
N ARG A 702 -17.03 -4.88 -19.75
CA ARG A 702 -17.15 -6.20 -20.41
C ARG A 702 -17.02 -7.39 -19.45
N CYS A 703 -16.90 -7.14 -18.15
CA CYS A 703 -16.66 -8.13 -17.11
C CYS A 703 -15.37 -8.95 -17.31
N TYR A 704 -14.29 -8.36 -17.88
CA TYR A 704 -12.99 -9.03 -17.99
C TYR A 704 -12.26 -9.10 -16.63
N HIS A 705 -12.81 -8.43 -15.61
CA HIS A 705 -12.35 -8.40 -14.21
C HIS A 705 -13.05 -9.45 -13.33
N VAL A 706 -13.85 -10.34 -13.91
CA VAL A 706 -14.56 -11.44 -13.23
C VAL A 706 -14.25 -12.73 -13.98
N ASP A 707 -13.86 -13.80 -13.29
CA ASP A 707 -13.60 -15.09 -13.93
C ASP A 707 -14.89 -15.70 -14.51
N GLY A 708 -14.77 -16.37 -15.65
CA GLY A 708 -15.92 -16.84 -16.39
C GLY A 708 -16.68 -17.98 -15.69
N GLY A 709 -15.97 -18.79 -14.91
CA GLY A 709 -16.48 -20.03 -14.32
C GLY A 709 -17.67 -19.84 -13.36
N ASP A 710 -17.66 -18.78 -12.56
CA ASP A 710 -18.65 -18.59 -11.49
C ASP A 710 -19.84 -17.70 -11.89
N TYR A 711 -19.64 -16.77 -12.84
CA TYR A 711 -20.61 -15.71 -13.16
C TYR A 711 -21.01 -15.59 -14.63
N LEU A 712 -20.29 -16.21 -15.57
CA LEU A 712 -20.50 -16.04 -17.02
C LEU A 712 -20.59 -17.40 -17.74
N GLN A 713 -21.57 -18.22 -17.33
CA GLN A 713 -21.85 -19.57 -17.85
C GLN A 713 -22.03 -19.67 -19.38
N ALA A 714 -22.15 -18.55 -20.10
CA ALA A 714 -22.28 -18.48 -21.55
C ALA A 714 -20.92 -18.40 -22.31
N LEU A 715 -19.78 -18.31 -21.62
CA LEU A 715 -18.46 -18.22 -22.26
C LEU A 715 -17.87 -19.61 -22.54
N THR A 716 -17.19 -19.75 -23.69
CA THR A 716 -16.40 -20.96 -23.97
C THR A 716 -15.09 -20.97 -23.17
N PRO A 717 -14.46 -22.14 -22.91
CA PRO A 717 -13.17 -22.23 -22.24
C PRO A 717 -12.08 -21.36 -22.89
N PHE A 718 -12.04 -21.34 -24.22
CA PHE A 718 -11.20 -20.43 -25.01
C PHE A 718 -11.42 -18.97 -24.62
N GLN A 719 -12.68 -18.50 -24.61
CA GLN A 719 -13.01 -17.12 -24.25
C GLN A 719 -12.62 -16.79 -22.79
N VAL A 720 -12.73 -17.74 -21.87
CA VAL A 720 -12.29 -17.56 -20.48
C VAL A 720 -10.77 -17.40 -20.40
N GLU A 721 -9.99 -18.27 -21.04
CA GLU A 721 -8.53 -18.18 -21.05
C GLU A 721 -8.05 -16.90 -21.74
N MET A 722 -8.60 -16.55 -22.90
CA MET A 722 -8.23 -15.30 -23.59
C MET A 722 -8.54 -14.06 -22.74
N ARG A 723 -9.67 -14.03 -22.02
CA ARG A 723 -9.98 -12.95 -21.06
C ARG A 723 -8.99 -12.89 -19.89
N ARG A 724 -8.59 -14.04 -19.32
CA ARG A 724 -7.55 -14.10 -18.27
C ARG A 724 -6.23 -13.53 -18.76
N ARG A 725 -5.83 -13.83 -20.01
CA ARG A 725 -4.61 -13.28 -20.64
C ARG A 725 -4.68 -11.78 -20.85
N ILE A 726 -5.82 -11.24 -21.30
CA ILE A 726 -6.05 -9.78 -21.42
C ILE A 726 -5.97 -9.12 -20.04
N TRP A 727 -6.67 -9.65 -19.04
CA TRP A 727 -6.70 -9.09 -17.70
C TRP A 727 -5.33 -9.12 -17.02
N TYR A 728 -4.54 -10.18 -17.23
CA TYR A 728 -3.12 -10.23 -16.87
C TYR A 728 -2.32 -9.11 -17.52
N TYR A 729 -2.49 -8.89 -18.83
CA TYR A 729 -1.70 -7.89 -19.55
C TYR A 729 -2.09 -6.44 -19.20
N LEU A 730 -3.37 -6.21 -18.85
CA LEU A 730 -3.80 -4.94 -18.24
C LEU A 730 -3.16 -4.73 -16.86
N GLN A 731 -3.10 -5.75 -16.01
CA GLN A 731 -2.38 -5.66 -14.75
C GLN A 731 -0.87 -5.43 -14.91
N TYR A 732 -0.26 -5.93 -16.00
CA TYR A 732 1.14 -5.69 -16.33
C TYR A 732 1.36 -4.21 -16.70
N TYR A 733 0.54 -3.63 -17.57
CA TYR A 733 0.63 -2.20 -17.89
C TYR A 733 0.30 -1.28 -16.71
N ASP A 734 -0.62 -1.68 -15.82
CA ASP A 734 -0.92 -0.91 -14.61
C ASP A 734 0.34 -0.77 -13.73
N VAL A 735 1.13 -1.85 -13.58
CA VAL A 735 2.41 -1.84 -12.87
C VAL A 735 3.47 -1.03 -13.63
N LEU A 736 3.64 -1.27 -14.93
CA LEU A 736 4.67 -0.63 -15.75
C LEU A 736 4.48 0.89 -15.82
N LEU A 737 3.29 1.36 -16.21
CA LEU A 737 2.99 2.79 -16.36
C LEU A 737 2.94 3.52 -15.01
N SER A 738 2.59 2.82 -13.93
CA SER A 738 2.69 3.37 -12.56
C SER A 738 4.14 3.63 -12.15
N LEU A 739 5.05 2.72 -12.48
CA LEU A 739 6.49 2.90 -12.23
C LEU A 739 7.08 4.00 -13.12
N GLU A 740 6.78 3.98 -14.41
CA GLU A 740 7.29 4.94 -15.41
C GLU A 740 6.85 6.38 -15.11
N HIS A 741 5.55 6.60 -14.84
CA HIS A 741 5.00 7.92 -14.59
C HIS A 741 4.96 8.33 -13.10
N GLY A 742 5.39 7.46 -12.18
CA GLY A 742 5.37 7.71 -10.74
C GLY A 742 3.95 7.86 -10.17
N LEU A 743 2.99 7.12 -10.72
CA LEU A 743 1.58 7.15 -10.34
C LEU A 743 1.22 5.93 -9.45
N PRO A 744 0.20 6.05 -8.56
CA PRO A 744 -0.36 4.87 -7.89
C PRO A 744 -1.06 3.92 -8.89
N PRO A 745 -0.94 2.59 -8.74
CA PRO A 745 -1.68 1.62 -9.55
C PRO A 745 -3.19 1.80 -9.47
N LEU A 746 -3.85 1.70 -10.62
CA LEU A 746 -5.29 1.86 -10.82
C LEU A 746 -6.07 0.61 -10.41
N ILE A 747 -5.51 -0.58 -10.64
CA ILE A 747 -6.15 -1.85 -10.31
C ILE A 747 -5.92 -2.17 -8.83
N HIS A 748 -6.99 -2.60 -8.17
CA HIS A 748 -6.99 -3.02 -6.77
C HIS A 748 -7.42 -4.48 -6.65
N GLU A 749 -6.77 -5.20 -5.75
CA GLU A 749 -6.99 -6.62 -5.48
C GLU A 749 -8.46 -6.90 -5.11
N ASP A 750 -9.09 -5.99 -4.36
CA ASP A 750 -10.50 -6.09 -3.95
C ASP A 750 -11.51 -5.75 -5.08
N THR A 751 -11.03 -5.48 -6.31
CA THR A 751 -11.86 -5.01 -7.44
C THR A 751 -11.91 -5.95 -8.64
N TYR A 752 -11.33 -7.15 -8.52
CA TYR A 752 -11.42 -8.20 -9.54
C TYR A 752 -11.34 -9.59 -8.91
N CYS A 753 -11.94 -10.58 -9.58
CA CYS A 753 -11.90 -11.98 -9.17
C CYS A 753 -11.60 -12.87 -10.38
N VAL A 754 -10.39 -12.74 -10.93
CA VAL A 754 -9.94 -13.45 -12.14
C VAL A 754 -8.75 -14.34 -11.80
N GLY A 755 -8.80 -15.61 -12.21
CA GLY A 755 -7.68 -16.53 -12.11
C GLY A 755 -6.47 -16.11 -12.94
N HIS A 756 -5.32 -16.70 -12.65
CA HIS A 756 -4.11 -16.54 -13.46
C HIS A 756 -4.31 -17.16 -14.86
N PRO A 757 -3.61 -16.66 -15.91
CA PRO A 757 -3.53 -17.36 -17.18
C PRO A 757 -3.08 -18.81 -17.00
N THR A 758 -3.59 -19.70 -17.84
CA THR A 758 -3.22 -21.12 -17.79
C THR A 758 -1.84 -21.32 -18.42
N ASN A 759 -1.04 -22.27 -17.90
CA ASN A 759 0.21 -22.66 -18.56
C ASN A 759 -0.13 -23.49 -19.81
N VAL A 760 -0.47 -22.83 -20.91
CA VAL A 760 -0.86 -23.49 -22.17
C VAL A 760 -0.41 -22.61 -23.34
N THR A 761 0.19 -23.19 -24.37
CA THR A 761 0.60 -22.48 -25.58
C THR A 761 -0.53 -22.41 -26.59
N ASP A 762 -0.44 -21.50 -27.55
CA ASP A 762 -1.46 -21.32 -28.59
C ASP A 762 -1.59 -22.52 -29.53
N ASP A 763 -0.61 -23.43 -29.54
CA ASP A 763 -0.67 -24.69 -30.30
C ASP A 763 -1.48 -25.80 -29.58
N GLU A 764 -1.83 -25.60 -28.29
CA GLU A 764 -2.49 -26.60 -27.44
C GLU A 764 -4.01 -26.37 -27.26
N PHE A 765 -4.58 -25.26 -27.74
CA PHE A 765 -6.03 -24.98 -27.65
C PHE A 765 -6.55 -24.06 -28.77
N ASP A 766 -7.88 -24.04 -28.93
CA ASP A 766 -8.61 -23.29 -29.96
C ASP A 766 -10.06 -22.98 -29.52
N GLU A 767 -10.83 -22.30 -30.37
CA GLU A 767 -12.23 -21.92 -30.15
C GLU A 767 -13.17 -23.11 -29.91
N GLU A 768 -12.84 -24.26 -30.50
CA GLU A 768 -13.56 -25.52 -30.40
C GLU A 768 -13.31 -26.24 -29.06
N THR A 769 -12.18 -25.98 -28.41
CA THR A 769 -11.70 -26.62 -27.18
C THR A 769 -12.72 -26.57 -26.02
N LYS A 770 -12.97 -27.73 -25.41
CA LYS A 770 -13.97 -27.92 -24.32
C LYS A 770 -13.38 -27.95 -22.92
N VAL A 771 -12.09 -28.27 -22.78
CA VAL A 771 -11.33 -28.24 -21.52
C VAL A 771 -9.90 -27.83 -21.86
N ILE A 772 -9.34 -26.89 -21.09
CA ILE A 772 -7.95 -26.46 -21.23
C ILE A 772 -7.16 -27.09 -20.09
N PHE A 773 -6.11 -27.84 -20.43
CA PHE A 773 -5.21 -28.46 -19.46
C PHE A 773 -3.92 -27.65 -19.37
N ALA A 774 -3.38 -27.49 -18.16
CA ALA A 774 -2.08 -26.84 -17.97
C ALA A 774 -0.95 -27.82 -18.33
N SER A 775 -0.06 -27.43 -19.22
CA SER A 775 1.16 -28.17 -19.55
C SER A 775 2.05 -28.33 -18.29
N PRO A 776 2.85 -29.41 -18.19
CA PRO A 776 3.77 -29.60 -17.07
C PRO A 776 4.77 -28.44 -16.89
N VAL A 777 5.14 -28.15 -15.63
CA VAL A 777 6.12 -27.10 -15.29
C VAL A 777 7.59 -27.56 -15.42
N THR A 778 7.83 -28.75 -15.94
CA THR A 778 9.16 -29.37 -16.10
C THR A 778 9.98 -28.68 -17.20
N GLU A 779 9.34 -28.23 -18.27
CA GLU A 779 9.98 -27.56 -19.40
C GLU A 779 9.50 -26.10 -19.53
N ALA A 780 10.38 -25.23 -20.04
CA ALA A 780 10.05 -23.81 -20.22
C ALA A 780 9.39 -23.57 -21.58
N ASN A 781 8.09 -23.26 -21.56
CA ASN A 781 7.32 -22.81 -22.74
C ASN A 781 7.10 -21.28 -22.72
N ALA A 782 6.38 -20.74 -23.72
CA ALA A 782 6.10 -19.31 -23.84
C ALA A 782 5.07 -18.76 -22.83
N ALA A 783 4.15 -19.60 -22.35
CA ALA A 783 3.09 -19.21 -21.41
C ALA A 783 3.57 -19.19 -19.95
N LEU A 784 4.47 -20.10 -19.57
CA LEU A 784 4.93 -20.28 -18.19
C LEU A 784 5.47 -18.99 -17.54
N PRO A 785 6.27 -18.13 -18.22
CA PRO A 785 6.67 -16.84 -17.66
C PRO A 785 5.48 -15.91 -17.37
N CYS A 786 4.46 -15.90 -18.22
CA CYS A 786 3.25 -15.08 -18.01
C CYS A 786 2.48 -15.53 -16.76
N VAL A 787 2.39 -16.84 -16.51
CA VAL A 787 1.78 -17.38 -15.28
C VAL A 787 2.52 -16.87 -14.05
N TYR A 788 3.85 -16.95 -14.02
CA TYR A 788 4.65 -16.51 -12.88
C TYR A 788 4.68 -15.00 -12.70
N MET A 789 4.66 -14.21 -13.79
CA MET A 789 4.47 -12.76 -13.73
C MET A 789 3.09 -12.41 -13.17
N SER A 790 2.03 -13.09 -13.59
CA SER A 790 0.67 -12.79 -13.10
C SER A 790 0.51 -13.00 -11.58
N ARG A 791 1.32 -13.89 -10.97
CA ARG A 791 1.42 -14.08 -9.51
C ARG A 791 2.21 -12.96 -8.81
N LEU A 792 3.12 -12.31 -9.52
CA LEU A 792 3.97 -11.23 -9.01
C LEU A 792 3.28 -9.85 -9.03
N LEU A 793 2.44 -9.57 -10.02
CA LEU A 793 1.84 -8.24 -10.21
C LEU A 793 1.11 -7.69 -8.98
N PRO A 794 0.34 -8.47 -8.18
CA PRO A 794 -0.26 -7.98 -6.93
C PRO A 794 0.78 -7.58 -5.87
N ILE A 795 1.91 -8.29 -5.81
CA ILE A 795 3.02 -7.97 -4.90
C ILE A 795 3.67 -6.65 -5.35
N LEU A 796 3.95 -6.49 -6.64
CA LEU A 796 4.52 -5.26 -7.20
C LEU A 796 3.62 -4.04 -7.00
N ARG A 797 2.30 -4.15 -7.21
CA ARG A 797 1.37 -3.04 -6.92
C ARG A 797 1.44 -2.62 -5.46
N ASN A 798 1.53 -3.56 -4.53
CA ASN A 798 1.68 -3.26 -3.10
C ASN A 798 3.05 -2.64 -2.77
N ILE A 799 4.12 -3.06 -3.44
CA ILE A 799 5.46 -2.42 -3.35
C ILE A 799 5.42 -0.98 -3.86
N ILE A 800 4.80 -0.72 -5.01
CA ILE A 800 4.65 0.64 -5.58
C ILE A 800 3.83 1.52 -4.63
N ARG A 801 2.71 1.00 -4.09
CA ARG A 801 1.87 1.68 -3.09
C ARG A 801 2.63 2.04 -1.81
N HIS A 802 3.56 1.18 -1.37
CA HIS A 802 4.46 1.44 -0.25
C HIS A 802 5.54 2.47 -0.58
N ALA A 803 6.14 2.40 -1.78
CA ALA A 803 7.20 3.29 -2.23
C ALA A 803 6.73 4.72 -2.57
N LEU A 804 5.50 4.86 -3.10
CA LEU A 804 4.87 6.15 -3.48
C LEU A 804 3.86 6.65 -2.42
N GLY A 805 3.73 5.99 -1.28
CA GLY A 805 2.71 6.26 -0.28
C GLY A 805 2.95 7.57 0.51
N PHE A 806 1.89 8.36 0.71
CA PHE A 806 1.94 9.60 1.52
C PHE A 806 1.89 9.34 3.05
N LYS A 807 1.68 8.09 3.49
CA LYS A 807 1.72 7.72 4.92
C LYS A 807 3.15 7.39 5.34
N THR A 808 3.48 7.52 6.62
CA THR A 808 4.79 7.14 7.17
C THR A 808 5.05 5.65 6.97
N CYS A 809 5.94 5.31 6.04
CA CYS A 809 6.35 3.93 5.76
C CYS A 809 6.94 3.29 7.03
N ASN A 810 6.36 2.18 7.49
CA ASN A 810 6.86 1.46 8.65
C ASN A 810 7.74 0.27 8.21
N TYR A 811 8.83 0.01 8.95
CA TYR A 811 9.82 -1.00 8.55
C TYR A 811 9.27 -2.43 8.57
N LYS A 812 8.25 -2.71 9.40
CA LYS A 812 7.60 -4.03 9.45
C LYS A 812 6.80 -4.35 8.19
N GLY A 813 6.09 -3.36 7.63
CA GLY A 813 5.44 -3.48 6.32
C GLY A 813 6.45 -3.71 5.18
N ALA A 814 7.62 -3.06 5.25
CA ALA A 814 8.70 -3.30 4.30
C ALA A 814 9.22 -4.76 4.36
N LEU A 815 9.44 -5.29 5.57
CA LEU A 815 9.81 -6.71 5.77
C LEU A 815 8.72 -7.68 5.28
N PHE A 816 7.44 -7.36 5.46
CA PHE A 816 6.33 -8.18 4.98
C PHE A 816 6.17 -8.16 3.44
N LEU A 817 6.50 -7.05 2.78
CA LEU A 817 6.56 -6.99 1.31
C LEU A 817 7.79 -7.73 0.78
N LYS A 818 8.94 -7.64 1.47
CA LYS A 818 10.15 -8.42 1.16
C LYS A 818 9.88 -9.93 1.24
N SER A 819 9.26 -10.42 2.32
CA SER A 819 9.01 -11.85 2.48
C SER A 819 8.05 -12.42 1.43
N GLN A 820 7.05 -11.66 0.99
CA GLN A 820 6.20 -12.04 -0.14
C GLN A 820 6.96 -12.10 -1.47
N LEU A 821 7.80 -11.09 -1.75
CA LEU A 821 8.64 -11.06 -2.96
C LEU A 821 9.65 -12.22 -2.98
N GLU A 822 10.25 -12.56 -1.84
CA GLU A 822 11.14 -13.71 -1.68
C GLU A 822 10.41 -15.05 -1.82
N ALA A 823 9.20 -15.18 -1.27
CA ALA A 823 8.37 -16.38 -1.43
C ALA A 823 8.00 -16.60 -2.91
N TRP A 824 7.63 -15.53 -3.63
CA TRP A 824 7.43 -15.60 -5.08
C TRP A 824 8.72 -16.02 -5.80
N TYR A 825 9.86 -15.40 -5.49
CA TYR A 825 11.13 -15.69 -6.16
C TYR A 825 11.58 -17.15 -5.96
N ARG A 826 11.40 -17.70 -4.76
CA ARG A 826 11.67 -19.12 -4.45
C ARG A 826 10.74 -20.08 -5.21
N SER A 827 9.50 -19.66 -5.48
CA SER A 827 8.48 -20.46 -6.20
C SER A 827 8.76 -20.64 -7.70
N ILE A 828 9.68 -19.85 -8.27
CA ILE A 828 10.07 -19.94 -9.68
C ILE A 828 10.64 -21.34 -9.97
N PRO A 829 10.14 -22.06 -11.00
CA PRO A 829 10.54 -23.44 -11.28
C PRO A 829 11.97 -23.49 -11.82
N LEU A 830 12.65 -24.62 -11.68
CA LEU A 830 14.06 -24.79 -12.09
C LEU A 830 14.31 -24.35 -13.55
N CYS A 831 13.37 -24.63 -14.46
CA CYS A 831 13.43 -24.23 -15.86
C CYS A 831 13.42 -22.70 -16.09
N LEU A 832 12.97 -21.90 -15.13
CA LEU A 832 12.92 -20.42 -15.16
C LEU A 832 13.77 -19.74 -14.05
N ARG A 833 14.57 -20.47 -13.27
CA ARG A 833 15.50 -19.85 -12.31
C ARG A 833 16.71 -19.24 -13.01
N VAL A 834 17.21 -18.13 -12.46
CA VAL A 834 18.38 -17.43 -13.00
C VAL A 834 19.65 -18.27 -12.85
N HIS A 835 20.37 -18.37 -13.96
CA HIS A 835 21.71 -18.93 -14.12
C HIS A 835 22.40 -18.05 -15.16
N SER A 836 23.73 -18.12 -15.29
CA SER A 836 24.40 -17.34 -16.33
C SER A 836 23.95 -17.78 -17.74
N ILE A 837 23.88 -16.84 -18.67
CA ILE A 837 23.58 -17.06 -20.09
C ILE A 837 24.66 -17.98 -20.71
N LYS A 838 25.91 -17.85 -20.24
CA LYS A 838 27.07 -18.64 -20.67
C LYS A 838 26.96 -20.10 -20.25
N ASP A 839 26.47 -20.34 -19.03
CA ASP A 839 26.29 -21.70 -18.45
C ASP A 839 24.95 -22.34 -18.83
N THR A 840 24.05 -21.60 -19.49
CA THR A 840 22.74 -22.10 -19.89
C THR A 840 22.86 -23.11 -21.04
N CYS A 841 22.24 -24.29 -20.93
CA CYS A 841 22.32 -25.32 -21.97
C CYS A 841 21.91 -24.81 -23.38
N LEU A 842 22.56 -25.35 -24.43
CA LEU A 842 22.30 -25.06 -25.85
C LEU A 842 20.85 -25.32 -26.28
N THR A 843 20.14 -26.24 -25.63
CA THR A 843 18.73 -26.55 -25.91
C THR A 843 17.75 -25.49 -25.40
N ASN A 844 18.16 -24.61 -24.49
CA ASN A 844 17.32 -23.51 -24.03
C ASN A 844 17.29 -22.38 -25.05
N THR A 845 16.09 -21.91 -25.38
CA THR A 845 15.90 -20.76 -26.27
C THR A 845 16.45 -19.46 -25.66
N THR A 846 16.86 -18.52 -26.51
CA THR A 846 17.15 -17.13 -26.12
C THR A 846 16.04 -16.52 -25.28
N PHE A 847 14.78 -16.87 -25.60
CA PHE A 847 13.62 -16.43 -24.85
C PHE A 847 13.65 -16.86 -23.37
N THR A 848 13.91 -18.14 -23.10
CA THR A 848 14.01 -18.67 -21.73
C THR A 848 15.12 -17.97 -20.93
N ALA A 849 16.28 -17.70 -21.57
CA ALA A 849 17.41 -17.03 -20.92
C ALA A 849 17.06 -15.59 -20.50
N LEU A 850 16.38 -14.83 -21.36
CA LEU A 850 16.00 -13.45 -21.08
C LEU A 850 14.88 -13.35 -20.02
N GLN A 851 13.94 -14.29 -19.97
CA GLN A 851 12.89 -14.33 -18.94
C GLN A 851 13.48 -14.61 -17.54
N ARG A 852 14.49 -15.48 -17.44
CA ARG A 852 15.25 -15.73 -16.20
C ARG A 852 15.92 -14.45 -15.67
N ILE A 853 16.53 -13.68 -16.57
CA ILE A 853 17.17 -12.40 -16.25
C ILE A 853 16.14 -11.36 -15.82
N LEU A 854 15.04 -11.25 -16.56
CA LEU A 854 13.94 -10.35 -16.25
C LEU A 854 13.41 -10.58 -14.82
N PHE A 855 13.21 -11.84 -14.41
CA PHE A 855 12.78 -12.17 -13.04
C PHE A 855 13.80 -11.76 -11.96
N GLN A 856 15.10 -11.95 -12.21
CA GLN A 856 16.16 -11.50 -11.30
C GLN A 856 16.19 -9.96 -11.18
N LEU A 857 15.99 -9.23 -12.29
CA LEU A 857 15.99 -7.77 -12.30
C LEU A 857 14.73 -7.18 -11.65
N ILE A 858 13.55 -7.79 -11.88
CA ILE A 858 12.32 -7.39 -11.18
C ILE A 858 12.46 -7.65 -9.67
N TYR A 859 13.03 -8.78 -9.26
CA TYR A 859 13.31 -9.06 -7.85
C TYR A 859 14.20 -7.97 -7.21
N ASN A 860 15.35 -7.67 -7.83
CA ASN A 860 16.27 -6.64 -7.34
C ASN A 860 15.59 -5.26 -7.25
N THR A 861 14.80 -4.91 -8.27
CA THR A 861 14.03 -3.67 -8.34
C THR A 861 12.95 -3.59 -7.26
N GLY A 862 12.25 -4.69 -6.99
CA GLY A 862 11.27 -4.79 -5.92
C GLY A 862 11.91 -4.54 -4.55
N ILE A 863 13.07 -5.14 -4.26
CA ILE A 863 13.81 -4.90 -3.02
C ILE A 863 14.25 -3.43 -2.91
N ALA A 864 14.81 -2.84 -3.96
CA ALA A 864 15.21 -1.44 -3.97
C ALA A 864 14.02 -0.50 -3.69
N LEU A 865 12.86 -0.74 -4.33
CA LEU A 865 11.63 0.04 -4.10
C LEU A 865 11.06 -0.13 -2.68
N ILE A 866 11.16 -1.32 -2.09
CA ILE A 866 10.74 -1.58 -0.69
C ILE A 866 11.56 -0.72 0.29
N TYR A 867 12.87 -0.59 0.09
CA TYR A 867 13.76 0.10 1.02
C TYR A 867 13.92 1.60 0.74
N ARG A 868 13.64 2.08 -0.48
CA ARG A 868 13.72 3.48 -0.90
C ARG A 868 13.14 4.51 0.10
N PRO A 869 11.97 4.30 0.75
CA PRO A 869 11.43 5.28 1.70
C PRO A 869 12.32 5.52 2.93
N PHE A 870 13.15 4.54 3.33
CA PHE A 870 14.03 4.64 4.49
C PHE A 870 15.37 5.32 4.17
N LEU A 871 15.75 5.38 2.89
CA LEU A 871 16.96 6.05 2.41
C LEU A 871 16.81 7.59 2.41
N ASN A 872 15.59 8.09 2.20
CA ASN A 872 15.30 9.53 2.26
C ASN A 872 15.35 10.13 3.69
N ILE A 873 15.59 9.31 4.73
CA ILE A 873 15.54 9.72 6.15
C ILE A 873 16.95 9.78 6.78
N MET A 874 17.99 9.97 5.96
CA MET A 874 19.42 10.07 6.37
C MET A 874 19.76 11.16 7.44
N SER A 875 18.81 11.97 7.89
CA SER A 875 19.03 13.04 8.89
C SER A 875 18.68 12.67 10.34
N LEU A 876 18.30 11.42 10.63
CA LEU A 876 17.89 10.98 11.96
C LEU A 876 18.54 9.63 12.32
N GLU A 877 19.02 9.51 13.55
CA GLU A 877 19.74 8.36 14.13
C GLU A 877 18.87 7.09 14.16
N ASN A 878 18.73 6.43 13.00
CA ASN A 878 17.82 5.31 12.81
C ASN A 878 18.58 4.05 12.37
N ARG A 879 18.67 3.07 13.29
CA ARG A 879 19.30 1.75 13.08
C ARG A 879 18.81 0.98 11.85
N TYR A 880 17.62 1.29 11.32
CA TYR A 880 17.08 0.62 10.13
C TYR A 880 17.64 1.16 8.81
N CYS A 881 18.26 2.35 8.81
CA CYS A 881 18.85 2.94 7.61
C CYS A 881 20.08 2.17 7.12
N GLU A 882 20.92 1.63 8.02
CA GLU A 882 22.09 0.83 7.65
C GLU A 882 21.69 -0.47 6.93
N THR A 883 20.69 -1.20 7.45
CA THR A 883 20.16 -2.40 6.80
C THR A 883 19.48 -2.09 5.47
N ALA A 884 18.73 -0.98 5.38
CA ALA A 884 18.12 -0.54 4.13
C ALA A 884 19.17 -0.18 3.06
N LEU A 885 20.26 0.50 3.45
CA LEU A 885 21.39 0.83 2.58
C LEU A 885 22.12 -0.43 2.10
N ASP A 886 22.45 -1.36 3.00
CA ASP A 886 23.14 -2.61 2.65
C ASP A 886 22.30 -3.47 1.69
N MET A 887 21.01 -3.66 1.98
CA MET A 887 20.10 -4.41 1.10
C MET A 887 19.96 -3.76 -0.28
N SER A 888 19.82 -2.44 -0.35
CA SER A 888 19.67 -1.73 -1.63
C SER A 888 20.96 -1.81 -2.45
N ARG A 889 22.12 -1.58 -1.83
CA ARG A 889 23.45 -1.74 -2.46
C ARG A 889 23.67 -3.13 -3.05
N LYS A 890 23.36 -4.20 -2.30
CA LYS A 890 23.52 -5.59 -2.76
C LYS A 890 22.67 -5.88 -4.00
N ASN A 891 21.40 -5.51 -3.98
CA ASN A 891 20.47 -5.76 -5.08
C ASN A 891 20.77 -4.89 -6.31
N ALA A 892 21.26 -3.66 -6.07
CA ALA A 892 21.63 -2.78 -7.14
C ALA A 892 22.96 -3.20 -7.80
N LEU A 893 23.99 -3.58 -7.03
CA LEU A 893 25.21 -4.19 -7.56
C LEU A 893 24.92 -5.47 -8.34
N ARG A 894 24.07 -6.36 -7.81
CA ARG A 894 23.62 -7.58 -8.51
C ARG A 894 22.90 -7.27 -9.83
N SER A 895 22.19 -6.15 -9.91
CA SER A 895 21.59 -5.70 -11.17
C SER A 895 22.68 -5.29 -12.17
N ILE A 896 23.66 -4.49 -11.73
CA ILE A 896 24.78 -4.07 -12.59
C ILE A 896 25.54 -5.27 -13.17
N GLU A 897 25.84 -6.29 -12.37
CA GLU A 897 26.45 -7.56 -12.82
C GLU A 897 25.63 -8.23 -13.94
N VAL A 898 24.32 -8.37 -13.74
CA VAL A 898 23.41 -9.02 -14.70
C VAL A 898 23.34 -8.23 -16.01
N TYR A 899 23.39 -6.90 -15.97
CA TYR A 899 23.48 -6.09 -17.20
C TYR A 899 24.85 -6.21 -17.88
N ILE A 900 25.96 -6.25 -17.14
CA ILE A 900 27.29 -6.49 -17.73
C ILE A 900 27.30 -7.83 -18.48
N GLU A 901 26.67 -8.86 -17.93
CA GLU A 901 26.55 -10.18 -18.57
C GLU A 901 25.72 -10.13 -19.87
N VAL A 902 24.55 -9.49 -19.83
CA VAL A 902 23.71 -9.23 -21.02
C VAL A 902 24.47 -8.41 -22.08
N ASP A 903 25.27 -7.43 -21.65
CA ASP A 903 26.09 -6.60 -22.51
C ASP A 903 27.17 -7.40 -23.23
N GLN A 904 27.87 -8.28 -22.51
CA GLN A 904 28.87 -9.18 -23.09
C GLN A 904 28.23 -10.17 -24.08
N GLU A 905 27.08 -10.76 -23.74
CA GLU A 905 26.40 -11.72 -24.62
C GLU A 905 25.77 -11.08 -25.87
N MET A 906 25.58 -9.75 -25.86
CA MET A 906 25.20 -8.97 -27.04
C MET A 906 26.39 -8.49 -27.89
N GLN A 907 27.64 -8.77 -27.50
CA GLN A 907 28.83 -8.52 -28.32
C GLN A 907 29.14 -9.67 -29.29
N ARG A 908 30.01 -9.42 -30.28
CA ARG A 908 30.38 -10.41 -31.31
C ARG A 908 30.84 -11.73 -30.69
N GLY A 909 30.11 -12.81 -30.98
CA GLY A 909 30.38 -14.16 -30.47
C GLY A 909 29.50 -14.59 -29.30
N GLY A 910 28.82 -13.65 -28.63
CA GLY A 910 27.83 -13.94 -27.58
C GLY A 910 26.49 -14.43 -28.13
N ARG A 911 25.70 -15.11 -27.29
CA ARG A 911 24.45 -15.78 -27.68
C ARG A 911 23.33 -14.84 -28.12
N LEU A 912 23.36 -13.59 -27.64
CA LEU A 912 22.38 -12.55 -27.95
C LEU A 912 22.79 -11.70 -29.17
N TYR A 913 24.00 -11.87 -29.70
CA TYR A 913 24.56 -11.02 -30.76
C TYR A 913 23.75 -11.01 -32.07
N ASN A 914 23.11 -12.13 -32.43
CA ASN A 914 22.39 -12.25 -33.71
C ASN A 914 20.87 -12.14 -33.57
N ASP A 915 20.33 -11.94 -32.36
CA ASP A 915 18.89 -11.83 -32.15
C ASP A 915 18.40 -10.40 -32.49
N PRO A 916 17.54 -10.22 -33.52
CA PRO A 916 17.06 -8.90 -33.91
C PRO A 916 16.10 -8.30 -32.87
N GLN A 917 15.37 -9.14 -32.13
CA GLN A 917 14.38 -8.70 -31.14
C GLN A 917 15.08 -8.05 -29.95
N VAL A 918 16.18 -8.67 -29.51
CA VAL A 918 17.07 -8.17 -28.46
C VAL A 918 17.75 -6.84 -28.83
N LYS A 919 17.98 -6.59 -30.11
CA LYS A 919 18.53 -5.33 -30.62
C LYS A 919 17.48 -4.23 -30.79
N ALA A 920 16.26 -4.60 -31.20
CA ALA A 920 15.19 -3.66 -31.52
C ALA A 920 14.56 -3.06 -30.26
N ASN A 921 14.18 -3.90 -29.28
CA ASN A 921 13.76 -3.43 -27.96
C ASN A 921 13.94 -4.56 -26.93
N LEU A 922 14.82 -4.34 -25.96
CA LEU A 922 15.09 -5.32 -24.91
C LEU A 922 14.22 -5.00 -23.67
N PRO A 923 13.30 -5.88 -23.22
CA PRO A 923 12.44 -5.63 -22.05
C PRO A 923 13.20 -5.42 -20.73
N ILE A 924 14.50 -5.78 -20.71
CA ILE A 924 15.42 -5.48 -19.62
C ILE A 924 15.65 -3.96 -19.50
N ASN A 925 15.56 -3.18 -20.57
CA ASN A 925 15.76 -1.72 -20.54
C ASN A 925 14.78 -1.01 -19.59
N ASP A 926 13.58 -1.56 -19.34
CA ASP A 926 12.60 -0.97 -18.42
C ASP A 926 13.08 -0.99 -16.95
N PHE A 927 14.11 -1.78 -16.63
CA PHE A 927 14.63 -1.98 -15.27
C PHE A 927 15.92 -1.18 -14.96
N PHE A 928 16.32 -0.26 -15.85
CA PHE A 928 17.43 0.67 -15.58
C PHE A 928 17.20 1.53 -14.31
N ILE A 929 15.97 1.63 -13.80
CA ILE A 929 15.65 2.36 -12.55
C ILE A 929 16.53 1.92 -11.36
N THR A 930 16.82 0.63 -11.22
CA THR A 930 17.65 0.08 -10.13
C THR A 930 19.13 0.44 -10.32
N MET A 931 19.55 0.63 -11.57
CA MET A 931 20.89 1.07 -11.96
C MET A 931 21.04 2.60 -11.96
N ILE A 932 19.94 3.35 -11.84
CA ILE A 932 19.93 4.79 -11.52
C ILE A 932 19.93 4.99 -9.99
N MET A 933 19.28 4.08 -9.25
CA MET A 933 19.27 4.07 -7.79
C MET A 933 20.62 3.71 -7.16
N ALA A 934 21.31 2.65 -7.61
CA ALA A 934 22.67 2.31 -7.12
C ALA A 934 23.61 3.54 -7.09
N PRO A 935 23.83 4.23 -8.23
CA PRO A 935 24.59 5.48 -8.30
C PRO A 935 24.28 6.50 -7.18
N LEU A 936 23.00 6.82 -6.97
CA LEU A 936 22.56 7.82 -5.99
C LEU A 936 22.76 7.34 -4.54
N GLU A 937 22.69 6.04 -4.29
CA GLU A 937 22.88 5.40 -2.98
C GLU A 937 24.36 5.14 -2.62
N PHE A 938 25.24 5.13 -3.64
CA PHE A 938 26.69 5.08 -3.47
C PHE A 938 27.31 6.49 -3.29
N PHE A 939 26.80 7.54 -3.95
CA PHE A 939 27.22 8.93 -3.73
C PHE A 939 27.10 9.41 -2.27
N GLY A 940 26.19 8.83 -1.48
CA GLY A 940 25.86 9.31 -0.14
C GLY A 940 26.79 8.86 1.00
N CYS A 941 27.88 8.11 0.75
CA CYS A 941 28.70 7.54 1.82
C CYS A 941 30.22 7.57 1.58
N PRO A 942 31.03 8.15 2.49
CA PRO A 942 32.49 8.11 2.42
C PRO A 942 33.12 6.73 2.76
N ASN A 943 32.35 5.80 3.32
CA ASN A 943 32.84 4.49 3.80
C ASN A 943 32.20 3.32 3.03
N LEU A 944 32.78 2.96 1.88
CA LEU A 944 32.56 1.64 1.28
C LEU A 944 33.21 0.55 2.17
N PRO A 945 32.65 -0.67 2.26
CA PRO A 945 33.28 -1.76 2.99
C PRO A 945 34.68 -2.04 2.42
N GLN A 946 35.73 -1.83 3.23
CA GLN A 946 37.12 -1.83 2.76
C GLN A 946 37.54 -3.16 2.12
N SER A 947 36.94 -4.28 2.53
CA SER A 947 37.14 -5.61 1.96
C SER A 947 36.52 -5.83 0.57
N GLN A 948 35.55 -5.00 0.17
CA GLN A 948 34.81 -5.14 -1.10
C GLN A 948 34.95 -3.92 -2.02
N LYS A 949 35.57 -2.84 -1.55
CA LYS A 949 35.74 -1.56 -2.27
C LYS A 949 36.32 -1.75 -3.68
N GLY A 950 37.36 -2.58 -3.83
CA GLY A 950 37.97 -2.86 -5.14
C GLY A 950 37.05 -3.58 -6.12
N TYR A 951 36.28 -4.57 -5.65
CA TYR A 951 35.30 -5.29 -6.47
C TYR A 951 34.17 -4.36 -6.94
N ILE A 952 33.62 -3.55 -6.03
CA ILE A 952 32.54 -2.61 -6.35
C ILE A 952 33.00 -1.58 -7.39
N ILE A 953 34.19 -0.99 -7.21
CA ILE A 953 34.76 -0.05 -8.18
C ILE A 953 34.95 -0.71 -9.55
N HIS A 954 35.57 -1.89 -9.61
CA HIS A 954 35.79 -2.60 -10.89
C HIS A 954 34.49 -2.92 -11.64
N THR A 955 33.43 -3.33 -10.93
CA THR A 955 32.11 -3.57 -11.52
C THR A 955 31.48 -2.28 -12.05
N LEU A 956 31.59 -1.16 -11.32
CA LEU A 956 31.10 0.15 -11.76
C LEU A 956 31.90 0.70 -12.97
N GLU A 957 33.22 0.50 -13.01
CA GLU A 957 34.08 0.88 -14.14
C GLU A 957 33.74 0.07 -15.40
N THR A 958 33.56 -1.25 -15.26
CA THR A 958 33.16 -2.14 -16.36
C THR A 958 31.81 -1.71 -16.95
N ALA A 959 30.84 -1.41 -16.09
CA ALA A 959 29.55 -0.85 -16.51
C ALA A 959 29.69 0.52 -17.21
N ALA A 960 30.53 1.41 -16.69
CA ALA A 960 30.78 2.73 -17.25
C ALA A 960 31.48 2.70 -18.62
N GLN A 961 32.22 1.62 -18.93
CA GLN A 961 32.81 1.37 -20.25
C GLN A 961 31.80 0.77 -21.25
N LEU A 962 30.92 -0.14 -20.79
CA LEU A 962 29.97 -0.85 -21.65
C LEU A 962 28.76 0.00 -22.05
N TRP A 963 28.07 0.62 -21.08
CA TRP A 963 26.78 1.29 -21.36
C TRP A 963 26.81 2.54 -22.27
N PRO A 964 27.91 3.31 -22.41
CA PRO A 964 28.00 4.35 -23.44
C PRO A 964 27.69 3.82 -24.85
N THR A 965 28.05 2.56 -25.14
CA THR A 965 27.82 1.93 -26.46
C THR A 965 26.32 1.73 -26.76
N ARG A 966 25.46 1.72 -25.74
CA ARG A 966 23.99 1.60 -25.85
C ARG A 966 23.25 2.94 -25.88
N SER A 967 23.97 4.06 -25.75
CA SER A 967 23.36 5.40 -25.67
C SER A 967 22.60 5.85 -26.93
N CYS A 968 22.79 5.17 -28.06
CA CYS A 968 22.08 5.36 -29.31
C CYS A 968 20.74 4.60 -29.40
N VAL A 969 20.52 3.58 -28.56
CA VAL A 969 19.31 2.73 -28.55
C VAL A 969 18.51 2.81 -27.25
N SER A 970 19.06 3.40 -26.18
CA SER A 970 18.35 3.60 -24.92
C SER A 970 18.73 4.94 -24.27
N SER A 971 17.72 5.79 -24.04
CA SER A 971 17.87 7.04 -23.27
C SER A 971 18.23 6.75 -21.82
N TYR A 972 17.71 5.67 -21.24
CA TYR A 972 18.03 5.20 -19.89
C TYR A 972 19.49 4.72 -19.76
N ALA A 973 20.03 4.02 -20.77
CA ALA A 973 21.43 3.61 -20.77
C ALA A 973 22.37 4.84 -20.81
N LEU A 974 22.02 5.85 -21.61
CA LEU A 974 22.74 7.14 -21.64
C LEU A 974 22.67 7.88 -20.30
N GLU A 975 21.49 7.96 -19.67
CA GLU A 975 21.31 8.61 -18.37
C GLU A 975 22.08 7.87 -17.25
N SER A 976 22.01 6.54 -17.22
CA SER A 976 22.72 5.69 -16.24
C SER A 976 24.24 5.75 -16.43
N SER A 977 24.73 5.71 -17.67
CA SER A 977 26.16 5.84 -18.00
C SER A 977 26.74 7.19 -17.55
N ARG A 978 26.03 8.30 -17.82
CA ARG A 978 26.41 9.64 -17.36
C ARG A 978 26.47 9.72 -15.84
N LEU A 979 25.52 9.09 -15.16
CA LEU A 979 25.46 9.11 -13.70
C LEU A 979 26.63 8.32 -13.10
N LEU A 980 26.91 7.10 -13.59
CA LEU A 980 28.07 6.30 -13.19
C LEU A 980 29.40 7.04 -13.31
N GLN A 981 29.62 7.75 -14.42
CA GLN A 981 30.85 8.51 -14.65
C GLN A 981 31.09 9.57 -13.55
N VAL A 982 30.03 10.15 -12.98
CA VAL A 982 30.15 11.11 -11.88
C VAL A 982 30.41 10.40 -10.54
N ILE A 983 29.90 9.17 -10.30
CA ILE A 983 30.28 8.37 -9.11
C ILE A 983 31.76 8.05 -9.14
N LEU A 984 32.25 7.53 -10.27
CA LEU A 984 33.65 7.10 -10.39
C LEU A 984 34.59 8.30 -10.18
N ALA A 985 34.25 9.48 -10.71
CA ALA A 985 34.98 10.70 -10.46
C ALA A 985 35.00 11.10 -8.96
N ASP A 986 33.87 10.98 -8.27
CA ASP A 986 33.74 11.34 -6.84
C ASP A 986 34.49 10.35 -5.92
N ILE A 987 34.34 9.04 -6.18
CA ILE A 987 35.09 7.96 -5.49
C ILE A 987 36.59 8.16 -5.66
N HIS A 988 37.07 8.44 -6.88
CA HIS A 988 38.50 8.65 -7.15
C HIS A 988 39.02 9.96 -6.54
N SER A 989 38.19 11.01 -6.45
CA SER A 989 38.55 12.26 -5.77
C SER A 989 38.62 12.13 -4.24
N SER A 990 37.88 11.19 -3.66
CA SER A 990 37.81 10.93 -2.22
C SER A 990 38.99 10.11 -1.68
N THR A 991 39.87 9.60 -2.54
CA THR A 991 41.04 8.80 -2.19
C THR A 991 42.35 9.52 -2.51
N SER A 992 42.96 10.13 -1.51
CA SER A 992 44.34 10.64 -1.60
C SER A 992 45.35 9.52 -1.37
N ILE A 993 46.21 9.26 -2.38
CA ILE A 993 47.34 8.30 -2.39
C ILE A 993 46.84 6.83 -2.44
N GLU A 994 47.31 5.93 -3.32
CA GLU A 994 48.49 5.88 -4.19
C GLU A 994 48.11 5.27 -5.56
N HIS A 995 48.76 5.66 -6.68
CA HIS A 995 48.55 4.99 -7.96
C HIS A 995 49.31 3.65 -8.00
N PRO A 996 48.66 2.50 -8.27
CA PRO A 996 49.36 1.36 -8.83
C PRO A 996 49.84 1.74 -10.24
N ILE A 997 51.15 1.71 -10.46
CA ILE A 997 51.72 1.90 -11.79
C ILE A 997 51.34 0.68 -12.63
N TYR A 998 50.39 0.85 -13.55
CA TYR A 998 50.12 -0.14 -14.59
C TYR A 998 51.28 -0.11 -15.61
N PRO A 999 51.94 -1.26 -15.89
CA PRO A 999 52.74 -1.39 -17.09
C PRO A 999 51.83 -1.25 -18.32
N ASN A 1000 52.28 -0.54 -19.35
CA ASN A 1000 51.63 -0.61 -20.66
C ASN A 1000 51.70 -2.05 -21.18
N ILE A 1001 50.56 -2.71 -21.35
CA ILE A 1001 50.48 -4.04 -21.95
C ILE A 1001 49.70 -3.95 -23.26
N SER A 1002 50.43 -3.55 -24.30
CA SER A 1002 50.10 -3.80 -25.69
C SER A 1002 50.56 -5.20 -26.12
N ASP A 1003 50.31 -6.22 -25.27
CA ASP A 1003 50.85 -7.57 -25.44
C ASP A 1003 49.76 -8.62 -25.16
N SER A 1004 49.43 -9.41 -26.18
CA SER A 1004 48.27 -10.30 -26.25
C SER A 1004 48.48 -11.62 -25.49
N SER A 1005 49.18 -11.57 -24.36
CA SER A 1005 49.68 -12.74 -23.63
C SER A 1005 49.24 -12.79 -22.15
N GLN A 1006 48.60 -11.75 -21.62
CA GLN A 1006 48.05 -11.74 -20.25
C GLN A 1006 46.52 -11.88 -20.15
N GLU A 1007 45.80 -11.86 -21.27
CA GLU A 1007 44.33 -12.04 -21.30
C GLU A 1007 43.91 -13.39 -20.68
N SER A 1008 44.75 -14.42 -20.85
CA SER A 1008 44.59 -15.76 -20.29
C SER A 1008 44.88 -15.89 -18.79
N ALA A 1009 45.57 -14.93 -18.15
CA ALA A 1009 45.88 -14.97 -16.72
C ALA A 1009 44.75 -14.42 -15.85
N LEU A 1010 44.05 -13.36 -16.31
CA LEU A 1010 42.87 -12.83 -15.63
C LEU A 1010 41.64 -13.73 -15.80
N LEU A 1011 41.56 -14.48 -16.90
CA LEU A 1011 40.52 -15.50 -17.11
C LEU A 1011 40.65 -16.71 -16.17
N GLN A 1012 41.81 -16.98 -15.55
CA GLN A 1012 41.97 -18.13 -14.65
C GLN A 1012 41.41 -17.93 -13.23
N ASN A 1013 41.11 -16.69 -12.81
CA ASN A 1013 40.35 -16.45 -11.58
C ASN A 1013 38.83 -16.62 -11.77
N PHE A 1014 38.34 -16.81 -13.01
CA PHE A 1014 37.02 -17.37 -13.28
C PHE A 1014 37.04 -18.90 -13.20
N GLY A 1015 37.54 -19.43 -12.08
CA GLY A 1015 37.62 -20.85 -11.79
C GLY A 1015 36.26 -21.43 -11.40
N THR A 1016 35.54 -21.97 -12.39
CA THR A 1016 34.51 -23.02 -12.26
C THR A 1016 33.61 -22.97 -11.02
N TYR A 1017 32.40 -22.43 -11.16
CA TYR A 1017 31.27 -22.87 -10.32
C TYR A 1017 30.90 -24.31 -10.73
N GLY A 1018 31.62 -25.29 -10.20
CA GLY A 1018 31.21 -26.69 -10.24
C GLY A 1018 29.87 -26.89 -9.51
N PRO A 1019 29.12 -27.97 -9.80
CA PRO A 1019 27.82 -28.20 -9.18
C PRO A 1019 28.01 -28.35 -7.67
N ARG A 1020 27.49 -27.38 -6.89
CA ARG A 1020 27.29 -27.59 -5.46
C ARG A 1020 26.22 -28.67 -5.34
N GLY A 1021 26.55 -29.73 -4.61
CA GLY A 1021 25.63 -30.83 -4.33
C GLY A 1021 24.40 -30.36 -3.57
N ASP A 1022 23.41 -31.25 -3.49
CA ASP A 1022 22.11 -31.02 -2.88
C ASP A 1022 22.22 -30.65 -1.39
N ASP A 1023 22.33 -29.34 -1.11
CA ASP A 1023 22.02 -28.70 0.18
C ASP A 1023 21.74 -27.22 -0.07
N ALA A 1024 20.48 -26.91 -0.41
CA ALA A 1024 20.03 -25.55 -0.71
C ALA A 1024 19.48 -24.86 0.56
N CYS A 1025 20.36 -24.48 1.49
CA CYS A 1025 20.01 -23.71 2.69
C CYS A 1025 21.10 -22.71 3.12
N GLU A 1026 20.69 -21.76 3.97
CA GLU A 1026 21.46 -20.70 4.64
C GLU A 1026 22.04 -19.55 3.77
N PHE A 1027 21.37 -18.39 3.85
CA PHE A 1027 21.92 -17.08 3.45
C PHE A 1027 21.90 -16.05 4.60
N ASP A 1028 21.74 -16.50 5.85
CA ASP A 1028 21.59 -15.65 7.05
C ASP A 1028 22.76 -15.77 8.07
N ASN A 1029 23.68 -16.72 7.91
CA ASN A 1029 24.79 -16.95 8.86
C ASN A 1029 26.17 -16.61 8.28
N PHE A 1030 26.58 -15.33 8.39
CA PHE A 1030 27.99 -14.95 8.41
C PHE A 1030 28.37 -14.41 9.80
N PRO A 1031 28.91 -15.24 10.70
CA PRO A 1031 29.42 -14.76 11.98
C PRO A 1031 30.74 -14.02 11.76
N TRP A 1032 30.71 -12.70 11.96
CA TRP A 1032 31.89 -11.84 11.94
C TRP A 1032 32.75 -12.09 13.18
N ASN A 1033 33.77 -12.95 13.08
CA ASN A 1033 34.71 -13.17 14.17
C ASN A 1033 36.04 -12.44 13.92
N THR A 1034 36.31 -11.43 14.74
CA THR A 1034 37.52 -10.62 14.72
C THR A 1034 38.60 -11.23 15.64
N THR A 1035 39.49 -12.07 15.11
CA THR A 1035 40.79 -12.28 15.76
C THR A 1035 41.91 -12.66 14.80
N THR A 1036 43.08 -12.11 15.12
CA THR A 1036 44.36 -12.12 14.41
C THR A 1036 45.01 -13.48 14.19
N MET A 1037 45.92 -13.50 13.20
CA MET A 1037 47.02 -14.47 13.02
C MET A 1037 47.62 -15.00 14.32
N SER A 1038 47.80 -16.33 14.42
CA SER A 1038 49.12 -16.96 14.68
C SER A 1038 49.06 -18.49 14.67
N ASP A 1039 49.94 -19.09 13.89
CA ASP A 1039 50.73 -20.29 14.18
C ASP A 1039 50.20 -21.75 14.07
N TRP A 1040 50.89 -22.46 13.16
CA TRP A 1040 51.50 -23.81 13.29
C TRP A 1040 50.64 -25.08 13.51
N VAL A 1041 50.34 -25.71 12.37
CA VAL A 1041 50.55 -27.13 11.98
C VAL A 1041 50.85 -28.19 13.07
N TYR A 1042 50.18 -29.35 12.88
CA TYR A 1042 50.46 -30.75 13.30
C TYR A 1042 49.50 -31.33 14.36
N ALA A 1043 49.02 -32.60 14.28
CA ALA A 1043 48.68 -33.53 13.18
C ALA A 1043 48.12 -34.85 13.80
N HIS A 1044 47.72 -35.82 12.94
CA HIS A 1044 47.54 -37.26 13.24
C HIS A 1044 46.31 -37.65 14.12
N PHE A 1045 45.57 -38.76 13.87
CA PHE A 1045 45.48 -39.70 12.73
C PHE A 1045 44.20 -40.58 12.89
N HIS A 1046 43.71 -41.21 11.81
CA HIS A 1046 43.00 -42.52 11.74
C HIS A 1046 41.86 -42.88 12.74
N ILE A 1047 40.69 -43.39 12.29
CA ILE A 1047 40.48 -44.78 11.80
C ILE A 1047 39.08 -44.98 11.19
N ARG A 1048 38.93 -45.97 10.29
CA ARG A 1048 37.65 -46.44 9.69
C ARG A 1048 36.69 -47.06 10.72
N ARG A 1049 35.39 -47.15 10.37
CA ARG A 1049 34.63 -48.41 10.55
C ARG A 1049 33.47 -48.55 9.55
N HIS A 1050 33.21 -49.81 9.16
CA HIS A 1050 32.13 -50.23 8.26
C HIS A 1050 30.85 -50.55 9.04
N ALA A 1051 29.76 -50.76 8.29
CA ALA A 1051 28.40 -51.09 8.73
C ALA A 1051 28.20 -52.54 9.25
N THR A 1052 26.94 -53.00 9.28
CA THR A 1052 26.35 -54.30 9.75
C THR A 1052 26.05 -54.34 11.26
N ASP A 1053 24.91 -54.88 11.74
CA ASP A 1053 23.66 -55.31 11.08
C ASP A 1053 22.49 -55.45 12.08
N GLU A 1054 21.27 -55.64 11.55
CA GLU A 1054 20.07 -56.31 12.12
C GLU A 1054 19.65 -56.13 13.60
N THR A 1055 18.50 -55.48 13.83
CA THR A 1055 17.26 -56.16 14.28
C THR A 1055 16.02 -55.27 14.13
#